data_AF-A0AAN7LZD6-F1
#
_entry.id   AF-A0AAN7LZD6-F1
#
_cell.length_a   1.000
_cell.length_b   1.000
_cell.length_c   1.000
_cell.angle_alpha   90.00
_cell.angle_beta   90.00
_cell.angle_gamma   90.00
#
_symmetry.space_group_name_H-M   'P 1'
#
loop_
_entity.id
_entity.type
_entity.pdbx_description
1 polymer ?
#
loop_
_entity_poly.entity_id
_entity_poly.type
_entity_poly.pdbx_seq_one_letter_code
_entity_poly.pdbx_strand_id
1 'polypeptide(L)'
;MERARRIASRATVLRRIVSGSRQYRHHSFRESSVIYAPSRYVSSLSPYTSSSVLVRPRSELLQQSRSISVEALKPNDTFPRRHNSATPDEQSSMAQSCGFDSLDSLIDATVPKSIRCESMKFSKFDTGLTEGQMLEHMQRLASMNKIHKSFIGMGYYNTFVPPVILRNIMENPAWYTQYTPYQAEISQGRLESLLNYQTMITDITGLPMSNASLLDEGTAAAEAMAMCNNILKGKKKTFIIANNCHPQTIDICKTRAGGFDLKVVTSELKDIDYSSGDVCGVLVQYPGTEGEVVDYGEFVKNAHAHGVKVVMASDLLALTMLKPPGELGVDIVVGSAQRFGVPMGYGGPHAAFLATSQEYKRLMPGRIIGMSVDSSGKPALRMAMQTREQHIRRDKATSNICTAQALLANMAAMYAVYHGPEGLKTISQRVHGLAGVLALGLKKLGTVEVQDLPFFDTVKIKCADAHAIADAAYKNEMNLRIVDKNTITVSFDETTTLDDVDKLFKVFAGGKPVPFTAAALTPEVVSTIPSGLVRKTPFLSHPIFNTYHTEHELLRYIHRLQSKDLSLCHSMIPLGSCTMKLNATTEMMPVTFPGFTDIHPFAPVEQTAGYQEMFDDLGNLLCTITGFDSFSLQPNAGAAGEYAGLMVIRAYHMARGDHHRNVCIIPVSAHGTNPASAAMCGMKIVAVGTDAKGNINIAELKKAAETHKDNLSALMVTYPSTHGVYEEGIDEICKIIHDNGGQVYMDGANMNAQVGLTSPGFIGADVCHLNLHKTFCIPHGGGGPGMGPIGVKKHLAPFLPSHPVVPTGGIPAPDKAQPLGTISAAPWGSALILPISYTYIAMMGSKGLTDASKIAILNANYMAKRLEVSYRLF
;
A
#
# COMPACT_ATOMS: atom_id res chain seq x y z
N MET A 1 -36.81 14.35 26.78
CA MET A 1 -36.70 15.80 26.48
C MET A 1 -36.45 16.67 27.72
N GLU A 2 -36.93 16.31 28.92
CA GLU A 2 -36.71 17.10 30.14
C GLU A 2 -35.26 17.12 30.66
N ARG A 3 -34.47 16.08 30.35
CA ARG A 3 -33.04 16.00 30.66
C ARG A 3 -32.19 16.99 29.84
N ALA A 4 -32.64 17.36 28.64
CA ALA A 4 -31.97 18.34 27.79
C ALA A 4 -32.19 19.78 28.28
N ARG A 5 -33.35 20.09 28.88
CA ARG A 5 -33.63 21.41 29.47
C ARG A 5 -32.80 21.70 30.73
N ARG A 6 -32.45 20.68 31.52
CA ARG A 6 -31.60 20.84 32.73
C ARG A 6 -30.11 21.08 32.43
N ILE A 7 -29.64 20.75 31.23
CA ILE A 7 -28.25 20.98 30.83
C ILE A 7 -28.06 22.42 30.30
N ALA A 8 -29.06 22.98 29.62
CA ALA A 8 -29.04 24.35 29.13
C ALA A 8 -29.00 25.41 30.26
N SER A 9 -29.61 25.12 31.42
CA SER A 9 -29.61 26.05 32.57
C SER A 9 -28.30 26.10 33.35
N ARG A 10 -27.39 25.12 33.16
CA ARG A 10 -26.04 25.14 33.77
C ARG A 10 -25.03 25.98 32.98
N ALA A 11 -25.26 26.20 31.68
CA ALA A 11 -24.40 27.04 30.85
C ALA A 11 -24.54 28.54 31.15
N THR A 12 -25.69 28.97 31.72
CA THR A 12 -25.95 30.37 32.07
C THR A 12 -25.23 30.82 33.35
N VAL A 13 -24.83 29.89 34.22
CA VAL A 13 -24.11 30.18 35.48
C VAL A 13 -22.62 30.44 35.22
N LEU A 14 -22.02 29.80 34.22
CA LEU A 14 -20.60 30.00 33.86
C LEU A 14 -20.33 31.35 33.16
N ARG A 15 -21.32 31.95 32.50
CA ARG A 15 -21.18 33.31 31.92
C ARG A 15 -21.12 34.42 32.97
N ARG A 16 -21.61 34.20 34.21
CA ARG A 16 -21.58 35.21 35.28
C ARG A 16 -20.28 35.25 36.08
N ILE A 17 -19.40 34.24 35.95
CA ILE A 17 -18.11 34.20 36.66
C ILE A 17 -17.01 34.93 35.86
N VAL A 18 -17.15 35.06 34.54
CA VAL A 18 -16.14 35.70 33.68
C VAL A 18 -16.32 37.23 33.58
N SER A 19 -17.44 37.78 34.05
CA SER A 19 -17.71 39.23 34.04
C SER A 19 -17.31 39.99 35.32
N GLY A 20 -16.71 39.32 36.31
CA GLY A 20 -16.44 39.88 37.64
C GLY A 20 -15.02 40.39 37.91
N SER A 21 -14.07 40.27 36.96
CA SER A 21 -12.66 40.61 37.21
C SER A 21 -12.13 41.80 36.39
N ARG A 22 -13.03 42.59 35.78
CA ARG A 22 -12.70 43.90 35.19
C ARG A 22 -13.17 45.03 36.10
N GLN A 23 -12.37 45.37 37.12
CA GLN A 23 -12.22 46.75 37.62
C GLN A 23 -11.18 46.79 38.76
N TYR A 24 -10.33 47.84 38.72
CA TYR A 24 -9.21 48.21 39.61
C TYR A 24 -7.83 47.61 39.29
N ARG A 25 -6.98 48.34 38.54
CA ARG A 25 -6.11 49.43 39.07
C ARG A 25 -5.37 50.18 37.95
N HIS A 26 -5.32 51.50 38.12
CA HIS A 26 -4.63 52.51 37.30
C HIS A 26 -3.18 52.73 37.78
N HIS A 27 -2.34 53.24 36.87
CA HIS A 27 -0.97 53.81 36.99
C HIS A 27 0.20 52.81 37.14
N SER A 28 1.34 52.94 36.45
CA SER A 28 2.00 54.08 35.78
C SER A 28 2.86 53.63 34.58
N PHE A 29 3.06 54.55 33.61
CA PHE A 29 3.87 54.38 32.40
C PHE A 29 5.36 54.71 32.64
N ARG A 30 6.26 53.96 32.01
CA ARG A 30 7.52 54.47 31.45
C ARG A 30 7.92 53.67 30.21
N GLU A 31 8.31 54.40 29.17
CA GLU A 31 8.61 53.97 27.82
C GLU A 31 9.92 53.16 27.72
N SER A 32 9.98 52.23 26.77
CA SER A 32 11.07 52.22 25.79
C SER A 32 10.72 51.32 24.60
N SER A 33 10.84 51.90 23.43
CA SER A 33 10.71 51.33 22.10
C SER A 33 12.05 50.78 21.63
N VAL A 34 12.06 49.59 21.02
CA VAL A 34 13.18 49.19 20.14
C VAL A 34 12.62 48.54 18.88
N ILE A 35 13.03 49.12 17.75
CA ILE A 35 12.74 48.74 16.37
C ILE A 35 13.97 48.02 15.79
N TYR A 36 13.68 47.07 14.90
CA TYR A 36 14.53 46.27 14.00
C TYR A 36 15.74 46.97 13.33
N ALA A 37 16.84 46.22 13.13
CA ALA A 37 17.38 45.71 11.83
C ALA A 37 18.93 45.40 11.92
N PRO A 38 19.63 44.95 10.86
CA PRO A 38 20.07 43.56 10.64
C PRO A 38 21.61 43.34 10.70
N SER A 39 22.04 42.10 10.90
CA SER A 39 23.46 41.71 10.87
C SER A 39 23.99 41.56 9.44
N ARG A 40 25.04 42.32 9.09
CA ARG A 40 25.97 42.00 7.98
C ARG A 40 27.35 41.71 8.55
N TYR A 41 27.91 40.58 8.13
CA TYR A 41 29.32 40.20 8.27
C TYR A 41 30.21 41.14 7.45
N VAL A 42 31.32 41.62 8.02
CA VAL A 42 32.57 41.92 7.30
C VAL A 42 33.77 41.65 8.22
N SER A 43 34.72 40.91 7.66
CA SER A 43 36.06 40.59 8.17
C SER A 43 36.98 41.82 8.16
N SER A 44 37.83 41.99 9.18
CA SER A 44 39.12 42.66 8.99
C SER A 44 40.17 42.20 10.01
N LEU A 45 41.29 41.75 9.45
CA LEU A 45 42.58 41.63 10.13
C LEU A 45 43.13 43.04 10.40
N SER A 46 43.74 43.26 11.56
CA SER A 46 44.79 44.27 11.71
C SER A 46 45.79 43.92 12.82
N PRO A 47 47.07 44.28 12.64
CA PRO A 47 48.18 43.87 13.48
C PRO A 47 48.55 44.97 14.49
N TYR A 48 49.09 44.62 15.67
CA TYR A 48 49.86 45.59 16.46
C TYR A 48 50.92 44.91 17.33
N THR A 49 52.13 45.45 17.20
CA THR A 49 53.36 45.14 17.91
C THR A 49 53.43 45.84 19.28
N SER A 50 53.93 45.13 20.30
CA SER A 50 55.17 45.46 21.04
C SER A 50 55.13 45.23 22.56
N SER A 51 56.26 44.70 23.04
CA SER A 51 56.83 44.75 24.40
C SER A 51 56.23 43.87 25.51
N SER A 52 56.97 42.84 25.91
CA SER A 52 57.82 42.88 27.11
C SER A 52 58.46 41.50 27.34
N VAL A 53 59.79 41.50 27.49
CA VAL A 53 60.56 40.32 27.87
C VAL A 53 60.36 40.10 29.37
N LEU A 54 59.65 39.02 29.72
CA LEU A 54 59.67 38.43 31.04
C LEU A 54 60.09 36.97 30.91
N VAL A 55 61.33 36.71 31.32
CA VAL A 55 61.84 35.36 31.53
C VAL A 55 61.05 34.74 32.70
N ARG A 56 60.24 33.73 32.39
CA ARG A 56 59.69 32.77 33.37
C ARG A 56 60.11 31.36 32.96
N PRO A 57 60.30 30.46 33.94
CA PRO A 57 61.12 29.26 33.81
C PRO A 57 60.45 28.23 32.89
N ARG A 58 61.27 27.35 32.29
CA ARG A 58 60.87 26.13 31.58
C ARG A 58 59.74 25.42 32.35
N SER A 59 58.49 25.61 31.93
CA SER A 59 57.48 24.59 32.14
C SER A 59 57.73 23.56 31.06
N GLU A 60 58.05 22.33 31.45
CA GLU A 60 57.92 21.17 30.58
C GLU A 60 56.56 21.28 29.87
N LEU A 61 56.60 21.54 28.56
CA LEU A 61 55.46 21.25 27.70
C LEU A 61 55.36 19.73 27.70
N LEU A 62 54.69 19.19 28.72
CA LEU A 62 54.02 17.91 28.62
C LEU A 62 53.04 18.07 27.45
N GLN A 63 53.54 17.76 26.25
CA GLN A 63 52.70 17.34 25.14
C GLN A 63 51.93 16.14 25.67
N GLN A 64 50.77 16.38 26.28
CA GLN A 64 49.79 15.34 26.54
C GLN A 64 49.40 14.82 25.16
N SER A 65 50.09 13.78 24.70
CA SER A 65 49.64 12.96 23.59
C SER A 65 48.31 12.36 24.03
N ARG A 66 47.19 12.99 23.64
CA ARG A 66 45.88 12.37 23.82
C ARG A 66 45.86 11.11 22.97
N SER A 67 45.91 9.95 23.63
CA SER A 67 45.65 8.67 22.96
C SER A 67 44.23 8.70 22.43
N ILE A 68 44.07 8.69 21.11
CA ILE A 68 42.76 8.58 20.48
C ILE A 68 42.32 7.12 20.63
N SER A 69 41.17 6.89 21.29
CA SER A 69 40.61 5.54 21.40
C SER A 69 39.99 5.10 20.08
N VAL A 70 39.93 3.79 19.84
CA VAL A 70 39.19 3.22 18.69
C VAL A 70 37.73 3.68 18.71
N GLU A 71 37.14 3.83 19.89
CA GLU A 71 35.77 4.33 20.06
C GLU A 71 35.59 5.74 19.49
N ALA A 72 36.56 6.63 19.71
CA ALA A 72 36.51 8.00 19.21
C ALA A 72 36.64 8.09 17.67
N LEU A 73 37.05 7.00 17.02
CA LEU A 73 37.19 6.90 15.57
C LEU A 73 36.00 6.20 14.90
N LYS A 74 35.03 5.67 15.67
CA LYS A 74 33.84 5.06 15.08
C LYS A 74 32.96 6.12 14.40
N PRO A 75 32.24 5.76 13.33
CA PRO A 75 31.26 6.65 12.72
C PRO A 75 30.21 7.10 13.74
N ASN A 76 29.89 8.40 13.73
CA ASN A 76 28.97 9.00 14.70
C ASN A 76 27.51 9.06 14.17
N ASP A 77 27.26 8.75 12.90
CA ASP A 77 25.97 8.77 12.21
C ASP A 77 25.18 7.45 12.39
N THR A 78 25.21 6.87 13.59
CA THR A 78 24.43 5.68 13.93
C THR A 78 22.92 6.00 14.01
N PHE A 79 22.09 5.16 13.41
CA PHE A 79 20.64 5.38 13.33
C PHE A 79 19.83 5.15 14.62
N PRO A 80 20.11 4.14 15.48
CA PRO A 80 19.24 3.84 16.64
C PRO A 80 18.99 5.02 17.57
N ARG A 81 19.98 5.89 17.79
CA ARG A 81 19.84 7.11 18.63
C ARG A 81 18.97 8.21 18.01
N ARG A 82 18.64 8.11 16.72
CA ARG A 82 17.72 9.02 16.00
C ARG A 82 16.29 8.49 16.02
N HIS A 83 16.15 7.17 15.94
CA HIS A 83 14.84 6.50 15.99
C HIS A 83 14.29 6.39 17.40
N ASN A 84 15.12 6.00 18.36
CA ASN A 84 14.74 5.81 19.75
C ASN A 84 14.82 7.15 20.51
N SER A 85 13.69 7.64 21.00
CA SER A 85 13.55 9.02 21.50
C SER A 85 14.10 9.25 22.91
N ALA A 86 14.14 8.23 23.78
CA ALA A 86 14.54 8.38 25.18
C ALA A 86 16.04 8.10 25.36
N THR A 87 16.75 9.03 26.00
CA THR A 87 18.13 8.83 26.46
C THR A 87 18.20 7.76 27.56
N PRO A 88 19.36 7.14 27.82
CA PRO A 88 19.50 6.16 28.92
C PRO A 88 19.05 6.69 30.30
N ASP A 89 19.29 7.97 30.58
CA ASP A 89 18.88 8.61 31.83
C ASP A 89 17.35 8.79 31.90
N GLU A 90 16.72 9.23 30.81
CA GLU A 90 15.26 9.30 30.71
C GLU A 90 14.62 7.92 30.83
N GLN A 91 15.20 6.91 30.18
CA GLN A 91 14.72 5.53 30.27
C GLN A 91 14.73 5.04 31.73
N SER A 92 15.83 5.30 32.45
CA SER A 92 15.98 4.93 33.86
C SER A 92 14.96 5.66 34.74
N SER A 93 14.79 6.97 34.55
CA SER A 93 13.83 7.79 35.29
C SER A 93 12.37 7.37 35.03
N MET A 94 12.02 7.05 33.78
CA MET A 94 10.69 6.55 33.42
C MET A 94 10.43 5.16 34.00
N ALA A 95 11.43 4.27 34.01
CA ALA A 95 11.32 2.94 34.63
C ALA A 95 11.10 3.05 36.15
N GLN A 96 11.87 3.91 36.82
CA GLN A 96 11.72 4.19 38.26
C GLN A 96 10.33 4.77 38.58
N SER A 97 9.82 5.66 37.72
CA SER A 97 8.46 6.20 37.85
C SER A 97 7.40 5.11 37.73
N CYS A 98 7.68 4.03 37.00
CA CYS A 98 6.83 2.85 36.91
C CYS A 98 7.03 1.84 38.06
N GLY A 99 7.96 2.10 38.98
CA GLY A 99 8.28 1.22 40.12
C GLY A 99 9.35 0.17 39.84
N PHE A 100 10.18 0.36 38.82
CA PHE A 100 11.23 -0.59 38.40
C PHE A 100 12.62 0.04 38.43
N ASP A 101 13.63 -0.70 38.87
CA ASP A 101 15.01 -0.18 39.01
C ASP A 101 15.70 0.09 37.67
N SER A 102 15.27 -0.62 36.62
CA SER A 102 15.84 -0.51 35.26
C SER A 102 14.81 -0.86 34.18
N LEU A 103 15.10 -0.46 32.94
CA LEU A 103 14.32 -0.88 31.76
C LEU A 103 14.23 -2.41 31.68
N ASP A 104 15.33 -3.13 31.89
CA ASP A 104 15.32 -4.59 31.82
C ASP A 104 14.42 -5.21 32.91
N SER A 105 14.41 -4.66 34.12
CA SER A 105 13.51 -5.14 35.19
C SER A 105 12.02 -4.91 34.89
N LEU A 106 11.67 -3.81 34.21
CA LEU A 106 10.32 -3.58 33.68
C LEU A 106 9.96 -4.62 32.62
N ILE A 107 10.89 -4.89 31.70
CA ILE A 107 10.67 -5.88 30.64
C ILE A 107 10.47 -7.25 31.27
N ASP A 108 11.34 -7.66 32.21
CA ASP A 108 11.27 -8.88 33.04
C ASP A 108 9.91 -9.12 33.67
N ALA A 109 9.26 -8.06 34.15
CA ALA A 109 7.91 -8.13 34.72
C ALA A 109 6.78 -8.11 33.68
N THR A 110 7.03 -7.64 32.46
CA THR A 110 5.99 -7.44 31.44
C THR A 110 5.86 -8.62 30.46
N VAL A 111 6.98 -9.14 29.94
CA VAL A 111 6.96 -10.21 28.91
C VAL A 111 7.08 -11.58 29.59
N PRO A 112 6.13 -12.52 29.44
CA PRO A 112 6.18 -13.81 30.14
C PRO A 112 7.47 -14.58 29.84
N LYS A 113 8.11 -15.14 30.87
CA LYS A 113 9.39 -15.84 30.74
C LYS A 113 9.34 -17.06 29.82
N SER A 114 8.19 -17.75 29.76
CA SER A 114 8.00 -18.97 28.96
C SER A 114 8.15 -18.75 27.45
N ILE A 115 7.92 -17.53 26.97
CA ILE A 115 7.93 -17.20 25.54
C ILE A 115 9.10 -16.29 25.14
N ARG A 116 10.01 -15.97 26.06
CA ARG A 116 11.17 -15.14 25.73
C ARG A 116 12.16 -15.89 24.86
N CYS A 117 12.56 -15.26 23.77
CA CYS A 117 13.61 -15.79 22.92
C CYS A 117 15.00 -15.49 23.52
N GLU A 118 15.99 -16.28 23.14
CA GLU A 118 17.39 -15.89 23.28
C GLU A 118 17.68 -14.61 22.48
N SER A 119 18.82 -13.96 22.76
CA SER A 119 19.19 -12.72 22.08
C SER A 119 19.20 -12.88 20.56
N MET A 120 18.37 -12.09 19.88
CA MET A 120 18.28 -12.07 18.42
C MET A 120 19.63 -11.67 17.81
N LYS A 121 20.05 -12.37 16.75
CA LYS A 121 21.30 -12.08 16.04
C LYS A 121 21.10 -12.25 14.54
N PHE A 122 21.47 -11.25 13.76
CA PHE A 122 21.39 -11.33 12.30
C PHE A 122 22.69 -11.88 11.69
N SER A 123 22.56 -12.57 10.56
CA SER A 123 23.70 -13.00 9.74
C SER A 123 24.33 -11.84 8.96
N LYS A 124 23.52 -10.85 8.58
CA LYS A 124 23.93 -9.59 7.93
C LYS A 124 23.38 -8.40 8.73
N PHE A 125 24.13 -7.30 8.76
CA PHE A 125 23.73 -6.04 9.41
C PHE A 125 23.44 -6.16 10.91
N ASP A 126 24.03 -7.15 11.61
CA ASP A 126 23.77 -7.40 13.04
C ASP A 126 24.01 -6.16 13.92
N THR A 127 25.10 -5.43 13.67
CA THR A 127 25.45 -4.21 14.39
C THR A 127 24.72 -2.96 13.89
N GLY A 128 23.96 -3.07 12.79
CA GLY A 128 23.40 -1.95 12.05
C GLY A 128 24.41 -1.26 11.14
N LEU A 129 23.95 -0.79 9.98
CA LEU A 129 24.66 0.17 9.13
C LEU A 129 24.47 1.59 9.65
N THR A 130 25.45 2.47 9.42
CA THR A 130 25.25 3.91 9.62
C THR A 130 24.30 4.47 8.55
N GLU A 131 23.76 5.67 8.78
CA GLU A 131 22.89 6.32 7.78
C GLU A 131 23.63 6.52 6.45
N GLY A 132 24.89 6.95 6.47
CA GLY A 132 25.72 7.11 5.26
C GLY A 132 25.97 5.79 4.52
N GLN A 133 26.38 4.75 5.25
CA GLN A 133 26.61 3.42 4.66
C GLN A 133 25.34 2.83 4.05
N MET A 134 24.19 3.07 4.67
CA MET A 134 22.91 2.60 4.17
C MET A 134 22.53 3.27 2.84
N LEU A 135 22.76 4.57 2.70
CA LEU A 135 22.51 5.28 1.44
C LEU A 135 23.41 4.77 0.32
N GLU A 136 24.70 4.54 0.58
CA GLU A 136 25.63 3.92 -0.37
C GLU A 136 25.16 2.52 -0.78
N HIS A 137 24.70 1.72 0.19
CA HIS A 137 24.17 0.38 -0.08
C HIS A 137 22.90 0.42 -0.93
N MET A 138 21.96 1.32 -0.64
CA MET A 138 20.74 1.46 -1.46
C MET A 138 21.03 1.99 -2.87
N GLN A 139 22.01 2.88 -3.03
CA GLN A 139 22.46 3.33 -4.35
C GLN A 139 23.09 2.19 -5.15
N ARG A 140 23.87 1.32 -4.50
CA ARG A 140 24.41 0.11 -5.13
C ARG A 140 23.28 -0.83 -5.58
N LEU A 141 22.31 -1.11 -4.72
CA LEU A 141 21.17 -1.96 -5.10
C LEU A 141 20.38 -1.36 -6.27
N ALA A 142 20.10 -0.05 -6.23
CA ALA A 142 19.40 0.63 -7.32
C ALA A 142 20.18 0.55 -8.65
N SER A 143 21.53 0.67 -8.63
CA SER A 143 22.35 0.62 -9.84
C SER A 143 22.51 -0.78 -10.44
N MET A 144 22.16 -1.82 -9.70
CA MET A 144 22.11 -3.20 -10.20
C MET A 144 20.87 -3.49 -11.05
N ASN A 145 19.82 -2.66 -10.93
CA ASN A 145 18.63 -2.77 -11.75
C ASN A 145 18.87 -2.10 -13.12
N LYS A 146 18.43 -2.75 -14.20
CA LYS A 146 18.53 -2.24 -15.57
C LYS A 146 17.21 -1.59 -15.98
N ILE A 147 17.23 -0.28 -16.15
CA ILE A 147 16.04 0.48 -16.56
C ILE A 147 15.93 0.41 -18.08
N HIS A 148 15.12 -0.52 -18.58
CA HIS A 148 14.76 -0.63 -19.99
C HIS A 148 13.44 0.09 -20.28
N LYS A 149 13.28 0.60 -21.50
CA LYS A 149 12.01 1.13 -21.98
C LYS A 149 11.01 -0.03 -22.11
N SER A 150 9.99 -0.06 -21.27
CA SER A 150 9.07 -1.20 -21.20
C SER A 150 7.75 -0.92 -21.89
N PHE A 151 7.49 -1.62 -22.99
CA PHE A 151 6.24 -1.61 -23.77
C PHE A 151 5.37 -2.84 -23.46
N ILE A 152 5.50 -3.42 -22.26
CA ILE A 152 4.79 -4.64 -21.86
C ILE A 152 3.29 -4.38 -21.67
N GLY A 153 2.94 -3.23 -21.07
CA GLY A 153 1.56 -2.89 -20.73
C GLY A 153 1.01 -3.74 -19.58
N MET A 154 -0.05 -4.50 -19.84
CA MET A 154 -0.67 -5.39 -18.84
C MET A 154 -1.12 -4.66 -17.55
N GLY A 155 -1.55 -3.41 -17.68
CA GLY A 155 -2.06 -2.58 -16.57
C GLY A 155 -1.02 -1.67 -15.92
N TYR A 156 0.24 -1.71 -16.38
CA TYR A 156 1.32 -0.83 -15.92
C TYR A 156 1.94 -0.10 -17.11
N TYR A 157 1.96 1.23 -17.04
CA TYR A 157 2.42 2.10 -18.12
C TYR A 157 3.31 3.18 -17.52
N ASN A 158 4.44 3.50 -18.16
CA ASN A 158 5.29 4.53 -17.62
C ASN A 158 4.60 5.90 -17.69
N THR A 159 4.93 6.81 -16.77
CA THR A 159 4.30 8.14 -16.69
C THR A 159 5.31 9.15 -16.17
N PHE A 160 5.18 10.40 -16.61
CA PHE A 160 5.91 11.49 -15.99
C PHE A 160 5.23 11.85 -14.67
N VAL A 161 5.84 11.47 -13.55
CA VAL A 161 5.44 11.98 -12.25
C VAL A 161 5.80 13.47 -12.18
N PRO A 162 4.83 14.41 -12.08
CA PRO A 162 5.16 15.82 -12.06
C PRO A 162 6.08 16.13 -10.86
N PRO A 163 7.25 16.75 -11.06
CA PRO A 163 8.22 16.97 -9.98
C PRO A 163 7.65 17.73 -8.78
N VAL A 164 6.71 18.65 -9.01
CA VAL A 164 6.00 19.38 -7.95
C VAL A 164 5.13 18.45 -7.09
N ILE A 165 4.53 17.41 -7.65
CA ILE A 165 3.76 16.39 -6.93
C ILE A 165 4.71 15.44 -6.18
N LEU A 166 5.76 14.95 -6.86
CA LEU A 166 6.78 14.09 -6.26
C LEU A 166 7.35 14.72 -4.99
N ARG A 167 7.87 15.96 -5.12
CA ARG A 167 8.54 16.68 -4.04
C ARG A 167 7.60 17.08 -2.91
N ASN A 168 6.39 17.54 -3.23
CA ASN A 168 5.51 18.16 -2.24
C ASN A 168 4.42 17.22 -1.69
N ILE A 169 4.33 15.97 -2.17
CA ILE A 169 3.42 14.95 -1.65
C ILE A 169 4.17 13.67 -1.27
N MET A 170 4.79 12.97 -2.22
CA MET A 170 5.48 11.70 -1.96
C MET A 170 6.69 11.88 -1.03
N GLU A 171 7.47 12.94 -1.23
CA GLU A 171 8.67 13.26 -0.43
C GLU A 171 8.37 14.20 0.74
N ASN A 172 7.09 14.51 1.01
CA ASN A 172 6.70 15.46 2.04
C ASN A 172 6.07 14.76 3.26
N PRO A 173 6.74 14.78 4.43
CA PRO A 173 6.23 14.10 5.63
C PRO A 173 4.90 14.66 6.13
N ALA A 174 4.53 15.90 5.75
CA ALA A 174 3.22 16.45 6.06
C ALA A 174 2.06 15.80 5.29
N TRP A 175 2.35 14.96 4.28
CA TRP A 175 1.37 14.18 3.53
C TRP A 175 1.42 12.68 3.83
N TYR A 176 2.61 12.13 4.10
CA TYR A 176 2.76 10.69 4.27
C TYR A 176 2.75 10.20 5.72
N THR A 177 2.93 11.04 6.73
CA THR A 177 3.07 10.56 8.14
C THR A 177 1.74 10.39 8.88
N GLN A 178 0.69 11.12 8.50
CA GLN A 178 -0.65 10.94 9.06
C GLN A 178 -1.26 9.60 8.62
N TYR A 179 -2.28 9.12 9.34
CA TYR A 179 -3.03 7.91 8.96
C TYR A 179 -4.47 8.22 8.54
N THR A 180 -5.30 7.18 8.47
CA THR A 180 -6.71 7.26 8.09
C THR A 180 -7.41 8.45 8.77
N PRO A 181 -8.22 9.24 8.05
CA PRO A 181 -8.83 10.47 8.57
C PRO A 181 -10.00 10.19 9.53
N TYR A 182 -9.73 9.47 10.62
CA TYR A 182 -10.70 9.17 11.67
C TYR A 182 -11.20 10.44 12.37
N GLN A 183 -10.30 11.41 12.61
CA GLN A 183 -10.61 12.73 13.16
C GLN A 183 -10.73 13.74 12.01
N ALA A 184 -11.95 13.93 11.51
CA ALA A 184 -12.19 14.65 10.25
C ALA A 184 -11.80 16.13 10.32
N GLU A 185 -11.98 16.76 11.48
CA GLU A 185 -11.76 18.18 11.73
C GLU A 185 -10.29 18.60 11.55
N ILE A 186 -9.36 17.67 11.78
CA ILE A 186 -7.91 17.85 11.61
C ILE A 186 -7.36 17.05 10.42
N SER A 187 -8.24 16.78 9.45
CA SER A 187 -7.95 15.93 8.27
C SER A 187 -8.61 16.42 6.98
N GLN A 188 -9.09 17.67 6.94
CA GLN A 188 -9.87 18.18 5.81
C GLN A 188 -9.04 18.27 4.51
N GLY A 189 -7.73 18.39 4.59
CA GLY A 189 -6.83 18.47 3.44
C GLY A 189 -6.86 17.18 2.62
N ARG A 190 -6.46 16.05 3.23
CA ARG A 190 -6.49 14.76 2.53
C ARG A 190 -7.90 14.28 2.24
N LEU A 191 -8.91 14.64 3.04
CA LEU A 191 -10.31 14.35 2.72
C LEU A 191 -10.74 15.07 1.44
N GLU A 192 -10.35 16.33 1.23
CA GLU A 192 -10.63 17.09 0.01
C GLU A 192 -9.93 16.45 -1.20
N SER A 193 -8.66 16.09 -1.07
CA SER A 193 -7.92 15.41 -2.13
C SER A 193 -8.51 14.03 -2.50
N LEU A 194 -8.95 13.24 -1.52
CA LEU A 194 -9.63 11.97 -1.77
C LEU A 194 -11.04 12.15 -2.39
N LEU A 195 -11.72 13.27 -2.10
CA LEU A 195 -12.95 13.62 -2.80
C LEU A 195 -12.67 14.04 -4.25
N ASN A 196 -11.57 14.75 -4.51
CA ASN A 196 -11.11 15.02 -5.88
C ASN A 196 -10.83 13.72 -6.63
N TYR A 197 -10.17 12.75 -6.00
CA TYR A 197 -9.96 11.41 -6.57
C TYR A 197 -11.30 10.75 -6.93
N GLN A 198 -12.25 10.69 -5.99
CA GLN A 198 -13.58 10.14 -6.28
C GLN A 198 -14.26 10.83 -7.45
N THR A 199 -14.20 12.17 -7.50
CA THR A 199 -14.82 12.98 -8.55
C THR A 199 -14.17 12.73 -9.91
N MET A 200 -12.84 12.62 -9.93
CA MET A 200 -12.07 12.25 -11.12
C MET A 200 -12.51 10.88 -11.65
N ILE A 201 -12.62 9.87 -10.79
CA ILE A 201 -13.06 8.54 -11.19
C ILE A 201 -14.51 8.57 -11.71
N THR A 202 -15.43 9.26 -11.03
CA THR A 202 -16.84 9.33 -11.46
C THR A 202 -16.98 10.00 -12.82
N ASP A 203 -16.28 11.11 -13.05
CA ASP A 203 -16.35 11.83 -14.33
C ASP A 203 -15.73 11.02 -15.47
N ILE A 204 -14.57 10.38 -15.24
CA ILE A 204 -13.88 9.64 -16.28
C ILE A 204 -14.62 8.35 -16.64
N THR A 205 -15.12 7.61 -15.66
CA THR A 205 -15.84 6.34 -15.88
C THR A 205 -17.30 6.53 -16.30
N GLY A 206 -17.88 7.71 -16.08
CA GLY A 206 -19.29 8.00 -16.34
C GLY A 206 -20.25 7.38 -15.32
N LEU A 207 -19.74 6.89 -14.17
CA LEU A 207 -20.54 6.33 -13.09
C LEU A 207 -20.67 7.31 -11.92
N PRO A 208 -21.81 7.32 -11.20
CA PRO A 208 -22.13 8.41 -10.27
C PRO A 208 -21.46 8.31 -8.90
N MET A 209 -20.69 7.25 -8.62
CA MET A 209 -20.07 7.03 -7.31
C MET A 209 -18.78 6.22 -7.42
N SER A 210 -17.75 6.59 -6.65
CA SER A 210 -16.50 5.84 -6.48
C SER A 210 -16.11 5.76 -5.00
N ASN A 211 -15.29 4.78 -4.65
CA ASN A 211 -14.62 4.72 -3.35
C ASN A 211 -13.31 5.54 -3.32
N ALA A 212 -12.67 5.60 -2.15
CA ALA A 212 -11.41 6.30 -1.87
C ALA A 212 -10.22 5.33 -1.88
N SER A 213 -10.14 4.58 -2.99
CA SER A 213 -9.16 3.55 -3.38
C SER A 213 -9.32 2.13 -2.84
N LEU A 214 -8.80 1.19 -3.63
CA LEU A 214 -8.51 -0.21 -3.32
C LEU A 214 -7.00 -0.49 -3.53
N LEU A 215 -6.59 -1.75 -3.37
CA LEU A 215 -5.17 -2.14 -3.30
C LEU A 215 -4.47 -2.20 -4.65
N ASP A 216 -5.09 -2.83 -5.64
CA ASP A 216 -4.62 -2.96 -7.03
C ASP A 216 -5.78 -3.38 -7.96
N GLU A 217 -5.57 -3.41 -9.28
CA GLU A 217 -6.63 -3.70 -10.25
C GLU A 217 -7.24 -5.10 -10.07
N GLY A 218 -6.41 -6.12 -9.86
CA GLY A 218 -6.87 -7.50 -9.73
C GLY A 218 -7.71 -7.71 -8.47
N THR A 219 -7.31 -7.12 -7.34
CA THR A 219 -8.10 -7.14 -6.11
C THR A 219 -9.38 -6.31 -6.27
N ALA A 220 -9.37 -5.19 -6.98
CA ALA A 220 -10.59 -4.42 -7.29
C ALA A 220 -11.58 -5.22 -8.13
N ALA A 221 -11.11 -5.97 -9.13
CA ALA A 221 -11.94 -6.88 -9.93
C ALA A 221 -12.53 -8.01 -9.08
N ALA A 222 -11.76 -8.59 -8.15
CA ALA A 222 -12.25 -9.62 -7.24
C ALA A 222 -13.28 -9.07 -6.22
N GLU A 223 -13.13 -7.83 -5.77
CA GLU A 223 -14.14 -7.13 -4.96
C GLU A 223 -15.42 -6.87 -5.78
N ALA A 224 -15.31 -6.50 -7.06
CA ALA A 224 -16.46 -6.34 -7.95
C ALA A 224 -17.20 -7.67 -8.18
N MET A 225 -16.46 -8.78 -8.35
CA MET A 225 -17.04 -10.13 -8.42
C MET A 225 -17.85 -10.47 -7.16
N ALA A 226 -17.28 -10.25 -5.97
CA ALA A 226 -17.98 -10.44 -4.70
C ALA A 226 -19.22 -9.53 -4.58
N MET A 227 -19.11 -8.29 -5.04
CA MET A 227 -20.19 -7.32 -5.07
C MET A 227 -21.34 -7.76 -5.99
N CYS A 228 -21.07 -8.31 -7.19
CA CYS A 228 -22.10 -8.88 -8.08
C CYS A 228 -22.90 -10.00 -7.39
N ASN A 229 -22.19 -10.93 -6.73
CA ASN A 229 -22.81 -12.00 -5.96
C ASN A 229 -23.73 -11.44 -4.84
N ASN A 230 -23.25 -10.43 -4.13
CA ASN A 230 -24.01 -9.78 -3.06
C ASN A 230 -25.23 -8.98 -3.56
N ILE A 231 -25.12 -8.30 -4.70
CA ILE A 231 -26.24 -7.59 -5.36
C ILE A 231 -27.37 -8.59 -5.67
N LEU A 232 -27.01 -9.77 -6.18
CA LEU A 232 -27.97 -10.84 -6.49
C LEU A 232 -28.28 -11.76 -5.30
N LYS A 233 -27.83 -11.39 -4.10
CA LYS A 233 -28.12 -12.09 -2.83
C LYS A 233 -27.71 -13.57 -2.84
N GLY A 234 -26.63 -13.91 -3.55
CA GLY A 234 -26.13 -15.29 -3.61
C GLY A 234 -27.00 -16.27 -4.41
N LYS A 235 -28.00 -15.79 -5.17
CA LYS A 235 -28.93 -16.67 -5.92
C LYS A 235 -28.32 -17.32 -7.16
N LYS A 236 -27.23 -16.75 -7.67
CA LYS A 236 -26.53 -17.16 -8.88
C LYS A 236 -25.06 -17.35 -8.53
N LYS A 237 -24.47 -18.48 -8.92
CA LYS A 237 -23.17 -18.92 -8.40
C LYS A 237 -22.04 -18.91 -9.43
N THR A 238 -22.34 -18.60 -10.68
CA THR A 238 -21.33 -18.52 -11.73
C THR A 238 -20.91 -17.08 -12.01
N PHE A 239 -19.61 -16.81 -12.06
CA PHE A 239 -19.06 -15.53 -12.53
C PHE A 239 -18.18 -15.79 -13.75
N ILE A 240 -18.44 -15.09 -14.84
CA ILE A 240 -17.69 -15.27 -16.10
C ILE A 240 -16.60 -14.19 -16.18
N ILE A 241 -15.41 -14.56 -16.64
CA ILE A 241 -14.32 -13.63 -16.91
C ILE A 241 -13.93 -13.79 -18.38
N ALA A 242 -13.93 -12.70 -19.13
CA ALA A 242 -13.47 -12.73 -20.50
C ALA A 242 -11.95 -12.93 -20.56
N ASN A 243 -11.48 -13.71 -21.53
CA ASN A 243 -10.06 -13.95 -21.77
C ASN A 243 -9.26 -12.69 -22.11
N ASN A 244 -9.94 -11.57 -22.42
CA ASN A 244 -9.29 -10.30 -22.71
C ASN A 244 -8.95 -9.47 -21.46
N CYS A 245 -9.22 -9.96 -20.25
CA CYS A 245 -8.69 -9.37 -19.03
C CYS A 245 -7.20 -9.66 -18.86
N HIS A 246 -6.51 -8.83 -18.08
CA HIS A 246 -5.10 -9.10 -17.75
C HIS A 246 -4.95 -10.43 -16.99
N PRO A 247 -3.90 -11.23 -17.26
CA PRO A 247 -3.77 -12.58 -16.71
C PRO A 247 -3.71 -12.60 -15.17
N GLN A 248 -3.04 -11.62 -14.55
CA GLN A 248 -3.02 -11.45 -13.10
C GLN A 248 -4.40 -11.15 -12.51
N THR A 249 -5.24 -10.38 -13.22
CA THR A 249 -6.61 -10.07 -12.81
C THR A 249 -7.47 -11.33 -12.83
N ILE A 250 -7.33 -12.15 -13.88
CA ILE A 250 -8.03 -13.44 -13.99
C ILE A 250 -7.64 -14.36 -12.82
N ASP A 251 -6.35 -14.51 -12.54
CA ASP A 251 -5.86 -15.45 -11.53
C ASP A 251 -6.24 -15.06 -10.10
N ILE A 252 -6.26 -13.75 -9.78
CA ILE A 252 -6.72 -13.25 -8.48
C ILE A 252 -8.22 -13.49 -8.29
N CYS A 253 -9.04 -13.24 -9.32
CA CYS A 253 -10.47 -13.54 -9.27
C CYS A 253 -10.72 -15.04 -9.05
N LYS A 254 -9.99 -15.93 -9.76
CA LYS A 254 -10.05 -17.38 -9.53
C LYS A 254 -9.68 -17.75 -8.09
N THR A 255 -8.60 -17.16 -7.57
CA THR A 255 -8.13 -17.40 -6.20
C THR A 255 -9.17 -16.97 -5.17
N ARG A 256 -9.80 -15.79 -5.34
CA ARG A 256 -10.84 -15.26 -4.44
C ARG A 256 -12.19 -15.99 -4.54
N ALA A 257 -12.53 -16.56 -5.69
CA ALA A 257 -13.84 -17.17 -5.92
C ALA A 257 -14.15 -18.32 -4.95
N GLY A 258 -13.15 -19.11 -4.59
CA GLY A 258 -13.31 -20.25 -3.69
C GLY A 258 -13.84 -19.88 -2.30
N GLY A 259 -13.54 -18.68 -1.81
CA GLY A 259 -14.04 -18.20 -0.51
C GLY A 259 -15.47 -17.64 -0.55
N PHE A 260 -15.98 -17.31 -1.74
CA PHE A 260 -17.35 -16.79 -1.94
C PHE A 260 -18.34 -17.85 -2.42
N ASP A 261 -17.92 -19.12 -2.51
CA ASP A 261 -18.69 -20.20 -3.12
C ASP A 261 -19.17 -19.82 -4.54
N LEU A 262 -18.24 -19.24 -5.32
CA LEU A 262 -18.45 -18.86 -6.70
C LEU A 262 -17.69 -19.79 -7.64
N LYS A 263 -18.34 -20.21 -8.73
CA LYS A 263 -17.70 -20.85 -9.87
C LYS A 263 -17.22 -19.78 -10.85
N VAL A 264 -15.91 -19.63 -11.00
CA VAL A 264 -15.34 -18.77 -12.04
C VAL A 264 -15.13 -19.56 -13.32
N VAL A 265 -15.63 -19.02 -14.43
CA VAL A 265 -15.44 -19.56 -15.78
C VAL A 265 -14.72 -18.51 -16.62
N THR A 266 -13.63 -18.89 -17.28
CA THR A 266 -12.94 -18.01 -18.24
C THR A 266 -13.38 -18.38 -19.66
N SER A 267 -13.74 -17.39 -20.48
CA SER A 267 -14.32 -17.62 -21.81
C SER A 267 -13.89 -16.55 -22.82
N GLU A 268 -13.86 -16.89 -24.11
CA GLU A 268 -13.77 -15.88 -25.16
C GLU A 268 -15.07 -15.08 -25.23
N LEU A 269 -14.99 -13.79 -25.58
CA LEU A 269 -16.14 -12.87 -25.61
C LEU A 269 -17.32 -13.40 -26.44
N LYS A 270 -17.04 -13.98 -27.61
CA LYS A 270 -18.06 -14.52 -28.53
C LYS A 270 -18.77 -15.77 -28.00
N ASP A 271 -18.14 -16.49 -27.06
CA ASP A 271 -18.63 -17.77 -26.52
C ASP A 271 -19.31 -17.58 -25.14
N ILE A 272 -19.39 -16.34 -24.65
CA ILE A 272 -20.06 -16.05 -23.39
C ILE A 272 -21.57 -16.26 -23.55
N ASP A 273 -22.07 -17.25 -22.81
CA ASP A 273 -23.48 -17.63 -22.78
C ASP A 273 -24.08 -17.43 -21.38
N TYR A 274 -25.28 -16.81 -21.34
CA TYR A 274 -26.04 -16.54 -20.12
C TYR A 274 -27.27 -17.45 -19.97
N SER A 275 -27.51 -18.37 -20.92
CA SER A 275 -28.70 -19.23 -21.00
C SER A 275 -28.90 -20.12 -19.76
N SER A 276 -27.83 -20.45 -19.04
CA SER A 276 -27.88 -21.24 -17.80
C SER A 276 -28.72 -20.60 -16.69
N GLY A 277 -28.91 -19.29 -16.71
CA GLY A 277 -29.59 -18.53 -15.65
C GLY A 277 -28.80 -18.41 -14.34
N ASP A 278 -27.63 -19.04 -14.21
CA ASP A 278 -26.81 -19.07 -12.99
C ASP A 278 -25.66 -18.04 -12.96
N VAL A 279 -25.54 -17.20 -14.01
CA VAL A 279 -24.46 -16.20 -14.09
C VAL A 279 -24.81 -14.96 -13.27
N CYS A 280 -24.03 -14.66 -12.23
CA CYS A 280 -24.23 -13.49 -11.36
C CYS A 280 -23.58 -12.22 -11.90
N GLY A 281 -22.46 -12.38 -12.61
CA GLY A 281 -21.77 -11.27 -13.25
C GLY A 281 -20.78 -11.74 -14.29
N VAL A 282 -20.35 -10.79 -15.11
CA VAL A 282 -19.32 -10.97 -16.13
C VAL A 282 -18.29 -9.84 -16.05
N LEU A 283 -17.01 -10.19 -16.07
CA LEU A 283 -15.89 -9.25 -16.12
C LEU A 283 -15.31 -9.21 -17.54
N VAL A 284 -15.18 -8.00 -18.08
CA VAL A 284 -14.52 -7.71 -19.36
C VAL A 284 -13.49 -6.58 -19.19
N GLN A 285 -12.56 -6.44 -20.12
CA GLN A 285 -11.58 -5.34 -20.13
C GLN A 285 -11.82 -4.38 -21.30
N TYR A 286 -11.60 -3.08 -21.06
CA TYR A 286 -11.77 -2.02 -22.05
C TYR A 286 -10.75 -0.88 -21.85
N PRO A 287 -9.73 -0.73 -22.73
CA PRO A 287 -9.35 -1.62 -23.83
C PRO A 287 -8.99 -3.03 -23.35
N GLY A 288 -9.08 -4.03 -24.23
CA GLY A 288 -8.69 -5.40 -23.93
C GLY A 288 -7.18 -5.54 -23.65
N THR A 289 -6.78 -6.64 -23.02
CA THR A 289 -5.39 -6.87 -22.63
C THR A 289 -4.44 -6.90 -23.83
N GLU A 290 -4.92 -7.19 -25.03
CA GLU A 290 -4.12 -7.18 -26.26
C GLU A 290 -4.28 -5.87 -27.06
N GLY A 291 -4.98 -4.90 -26.48
CA GLY A 291 -5.15 -3.54 -26.97
C GLY A 291 -6.43 -3.28 -27.73
N GLU A 292 -7.24 -4.31 -28.01
CA GLU A 292 -8.45 -4.17 -28.80
C GLU A 292 -9.52 -3.32 -28.11
N VAL A 293 -10.16 -2.44 -28.86
CA VAL A 293 -11.28 -1.59 -28.43
C VAL A 293 -12.56 -2.12 -29.08
N VAL A 294 -13.46 -2.64 -28.25
CA VAL A 294 -14.70 -3.32 -28.66
C VAL A 294 -15.92 -2.50 -28.21
N ASP A 295 -16.97 -2.47 -29.04
CA ASP A 295 -18.26 -1.91 -28.64
C ASP A 295 -19.05 -2.93 -27.81
N TYR A 296 -19.11 -2.70 -26.49
CA TYR A 296 -19.83 -3.56 -25.55
C TYR A 296 -21.32 -3.20 -25.42
N GLY A 297 -21.86 -2.24 -26.17
CA GLY A 297 -23.24 -1.78 -25.98
C GLY A 297 -24.30 -2.90 -26.07
N GLU A 298 -24.19 -3.77 -27.09
CA GLU A 298 -25.11 -4.91 -27.21
C GLU A 298 -24.79 -6.04 -26.23
N PHE A 299 -23.50 -6.24 -25.93
CA PHE A 299 -23.05 -7.21 -24.92
C PHE A 299 -23.66 -6.92 -23.54
N VAL A 300 -23.64 -5.65 -23.12
CA VAL A 300 -24.21 -5.20 -21.83
C VAL A 300 -25.72 -5.42 -21.81
N LYS A 301 -26.44 -5.03 -22.88
CA LYS A 301 -27.89 -5.26 -22.97
C LYS A 301 -28.25 -6.74 -22.86
N ASN A 302 -27.50 -7.60 -23.54
CA ASN A 302 -27.73 -9.05 -23.49
C ASN A 302 -27.50 -9.61 -22.07
N ALA A 303 -26.43 -9.19 -21.40
CA ALA A 303 -26.17 -9.56 -20.00
C ALA A 303 -27.31 -9.12 -19.08
N HIS A 304 -27.77 -7.87 -19.22
CA HIS A 304 -28.87 -7.31 -18.43
C HIS A 304 -30.20 -8.01 -18.68
N ALA A 305 -30.50 -8.41 -19.92
CA ALA A 305 -31.70 -9.18 -20.26
C ALA A 305 -31.79 -10.52 -19.49
N HIS A 306 -30.64 -11.07 -19.10
CA HIS A 306 -30.53 -12.30 -18.29
C HIS A 306 -30.33 -12.01 -16.80
N GLY A 307 -30.41 -10.75 -16.37
CA GLY A 307 -30.18 -10.33 -14.98
C GLY A 307 -28.73 -10.60 -14.52
N VAL A 308 -27.76 -10.47 -15.41
CA VAL A 308 -26.32 -10.56 -15.14
C VAL A 308 -25.76 -9.16 -14.95
N LYS A 309 -24.85 -8.97 -13.98
CA LYS A 309 -24.15 -7.69 -13.78
C LYS A 309 -22.88 -7.61 -14.62
N VAL A 310 -22.60 -6.45 -15.22
CA VAL A 310 -21.39 -6.25 -16.02
C VAL A 310 -20.37 -5.45 -15.22
N VAL A 311 -19.17 -6.03 -15.09
CA VAL A 311 -17.98 -5.38 -14.55
C VAL A 311 -17.03 -5.09 -15.71
N MET A 312 -16.52 -3.86 -15.79
CA MET A 312 -15.53 -3.49 -16.80
C MET A 312 -14.25 -2.99 -16.11
N ALA A 313 -13.15 -3.71 -16.31
CA ALA A 313 -11.82 -3.21 -15.96
C ALA A 313 -11.34 -2.27 -17.07
N SER A 314 -10.90 -1.07 -16.72
CA SER A 314 -10.65 0.01 -17.69
C SER A 314 -9.48 0.92 -17.31
N ASP A 315 -8.98 1.66 -18.29
CA ASP A 315 -7.83 2.55 -18.19
C ASP A 315 -8.25 4.02 -18.22
N LEU A 316 -7.89 4.79 -17.18
CA LEU A 316 -8.33 6.19 -17.05
C LEU A 316 -7.85 7.10 -18.18
N LEU A 317 -6.65 6.86 -18.74
CA LEU A 317 -6.12 7.66 -19.84
C LEU A 317 -6.83 7.29 -21.15
N ALA A 318 -7.11 6.02 -21.40
CA ALA A 318 -7.89 5.60 -22.55
C ALA A 318 -9.29 6.22 -22.53
N LEU A 319 -9.92 6.26 -21.36
CA LEU A 319 -11.27 6.81 -21.16
C LEU A 319 -11.36 8.33 -21.35
N THR A 320 -10.26 9.07 -21.50
CA THR A 320 -10.34 10.49 -21.91
C THR A 320 -10.70 10.63 -23.40
N MET A 321 -10.41 9.62 -24.21
CA MET A 321 -10.73 9.55 -25.65
C MET A 321 -11.86 8.59 -25.98
N LEU A 322 -12.04 7.53 -25.20
CA LEU A 322 -13.02 6.48 -25.43
C LEU A 322 -14.35 6.77 -24.73
N LYS A 323 -15.46 6.38 -25.36
CA LYS A 323 -16.79 6.40 -24.77
C LYS A 323 -16.70 5.65 -23.42
N PRO A 324 -17.02 6.30 -22.29
CA PRO A 324 -16.82 5.73 -20.98
C PRO A 324 -17.83 4.60 -20.69
N PRO A 325 -17.48 3.64 -19.81
CA PRO A 325 -18.33 2.49 -19.53
C PRO A 325 -19.73 2.84 -19.01
N GLY A 326 -19.87 3.96 -18.27
CA GLY A 326 -21.17 4.45 -17.80
C GLY A 326 -22.14 4.78 -18.93
N GLU A 327 -21.64 5.22 -20.10
CA GLU A 327 -22.47 5.44 -21.30
C GLU A 327 -22.81 4.14 -22.04
N LEU A 328 -22.07 3.05 -21.78
CA LEU A 328 -22.34 1.71 -22.31
C LEU A 328 -23.30 0.91 -21.42
N GLY A 329 -23.73 1.47 -20.28
CA GLY A 329 -24.64 0.83 -19.34
C GLY A 329 -23.96 -0.15 -18.36
N VAL A 330 -22.64 -0.11 -18.23
CA VAL A 330 -21.89 -0.99 -17.31
C VAL A 330 -22.29 -0.72 -15.85
N ASP A 331 -22.42 -1.77 -15.03
CA ASP A 331 -22.84 -1.63 -13.63
C ASP A 331 -21.70 -1.17 -12.71
N ILE A 332 -20.50 -1.75 -12.90
CA ILE A 332 -19.31 -1.53 -12.06
C ILE A 332 -18.07 -1.34 -12.95
N VAL A 333 -17.25 -0.33 -12.67
CA VAL A 333 -15.95 -0.13 -13.35
C VAL A 333 -14.83 -0.19 -12.34
N VAL A 334 -13.77 -0.93 -12.68
CA VAL A 334 -12.55 -1.07 -11.88
C VAL A 334 -11.32 -0.74 -12.72
N GLY A 335 -10.18 -0.54 -12.08
CA GLY A 335 -8.92 -0.31 -12.77
C GLY A 335 -7.84 0.27 -11.87
N SER A 336 -6.68 0.56 -12.45
CA SER A 336 -5.57 1.25 -11.79
C SER A 336 -5.55 2.75 -12.14
N ALA A 337 -5.25 3.59 -11.16
CA ALA A 337 -4.94 5.01 -11.39
C ALA A 337 -3.43 5.28 -11.54
N GLN A 338 -2.60 4.24 -11.71
CA GLN A 338 -1.13 4.34 -11.74
C GLN A 338 -0.61 5.35 -12.76
N ARG A 339 -1.05 5.25 -14.02
CA ARG A 339 -0.52 6.08 -15.11
C ARG A 339 -0.92 7.56 -15.03
N PHE A 340 -1.63 7.96 -13.98
CA PHE A 340 -1.86 9.35 -13.62
C PHE A 340 -0.79 9.78 -12.61
N GLY A 341 0.46 9.86 -13.07
CA GLY A 341 1.56 10.45 -12.30
C GLY A 341 2.00 9.67 -11.06
N VAL A 342 1.94 8.34 -11.07
CA VAL A 342 2.52 7.47 -10.04
C VAL A 342 3.53 6.51 -10.69
N PRO A 343 4.75 6.33 -10.15
CA PRO A 343 5.74 5.44 -10.76
C PRO A 343 5.26 3.98 -10.88
N MET A 344 5.77 3.21 -11.83
CA MET A 344 5.48 1.77 -11.91
C MET A 344 5.95 1.03 -10.66
N GLY A 345 7.10 1.41 -10.08
CA GLY A 345 7.53 1.00 -8.74
C GLY A 345 7.68 -0.51 -8.56
N TYR A 346 8.04 -1.22 -9.64
CA TYR A 346 8.07 -2.68 -9.76
C TYR A 346 6.83 -3.40 -9.19
N GLY A 347 5.66 -2.77 -9.37
CA GLY A 347 4.34 -3.34 -9.06
C GLY A 347 3.41 -2.45 -8.25
N GLY A 348 3.98 -1.48 -7.53
CA GLY A 348 3.20 -0.58 -6.68
C GLY A 348 4.06 0.18 -5.68
N PRO A 349 3.43 1.05 -4.88
CA PRO A 349 1.99 1.07 -4.64
C PRO A 349 1.20 1.93 -5.63
N HIS A 350 -0.03 1.52 -5.97
CA HIS A 350 -0.94 2.26 -6.86
C HIS A 350 -2.36 2.23 -6.34
N ALA A 351 -3.08 3.34 -6.45
CA ALA A 351 -4.49 3.37 -6.08
C ALA A 351 -5.35 2.75 -7.18
N ALA A 352 -5.96 1.61 -6.90
CA ALA A 352 -7.04 1.08 -7.71
C ALA A 352 -8.37 1.74 -7.36
N PHE A 353 -9.32 1.76 -8.30
CA PHE A 353 -10.64 2.32 -8.10
C PHE A 353 -11.75 1.30 -8.31
N LEU A 354 -12.90 1.56 -7.68
CA LEU A 354 -14.16 0.91 -8.02
C LEU A 354 -15.26 1.98 -8.08
N ALA A 355 -15.87 2.11 -9.25
CA ALA A 355 -16.99 3.02 -9.52
C ALA A 355 -18.26 2.21 -9.81
N THR A 356 -19.42 2.71 -9.38
CA THR A 356 -20.70 2.00 -9.49
C THR A 356 -21.89 2.95 -9.39
N SER A 357 -23.10 2.45 -9.65
CA SER A 357 -24.36 3.16 -9.34
C SER A 357 -24.53 3.46 -7.85
N GLN A 358 -25.19 4.59 -7.52
CA GLN A 358 -25.54 4.96 -6.14
C GLN A 358 -26.46 3.94 -5.45
N GLU A 359 -27.20 3.14 -6.20
CA GLU A 359 -28.05 2.06 -5.68
C GLU A 359 -27.23 1.09 -4.80
N TYR A 360 -26.00 0.79 -5.22
CA TYR A 360 -25.15 -0.21 -4.58
C TYR A 360 -24.20 0.38 -3.53
N LYS A 361 -24.39 1.64 -3.12
CA LYS A 361 -23.52 2.33 -2.15
C LYS A 361 -23.32 1.60 -0.81
N ARG A 362 -24.28 0.77 -0.41
CA ARG A 362 -24.23 -0.05 0.82
C ARG A 362 -23.37 -1.32 0.68
N LEU A 363 -23.02 -1.70 -0.54
CA LEU A 363 -22.21 -2.87 -0.86
C LEU A 363 -20.78 -2.50 -1.28
N MET A 364 -20.50 -1.22 -1.48
CA MET A 364 -19.19 -0.71 -1.88
C MET A 364 -18.08 -1.16 -0.89
N PRO A 365 -16.96 -1.71 -1.39
CA PRO A 365 -15.79 -2.02 -0.58
C PRO A 365 -14.97 -0.74 -0.28
N GLY A 366 -14.31 -0.74 0.88
CA GLY A 366 -13.41 0.34 1.28
C GLY A 366 -14.10 1.65 1.70
N ARG A 367 -13.27 2.67 1.91
CA ARG A 367 -13.68 3.99 2.39
C ARG A 367 -14.37 4.80 1.30
N ILE A 368 -15.24 5.71 1.72
CA ILE A 368 -15.90 6.68 0.86
C ILE A 368 -15.89 8.01 1.58
N ILE A 369 -15.41 9.06 0.91
CA ILE A 369 -15.48 10.43 1.41
C ILE A 369 -16.81 11.04 0.98
N GLY A 370 -17.48 11.66 1.94
CA GLY A 370 -18.75 12.35 1.74
C GLY A 370 -18.72 13.76 2.28
N MET A 371 -19.47 14.63 1.62
CA MET A 371 -19.77 15.97 2.10
C MET A 371 -20.82 15.91 3.22
N SER A 372 -20.61 16.74 4.23
CA SER A 372 -21.46 16.91 5.40
C SER A 372 -21.43 18.38 5.84
N VAL A 373 -21.87 18.68 7.06
CA VAL A 373 -21.82 20.01 7.66
C VAL A 373 -21.25 19.95 9.07
N ASP A 374 -20.50 20.97 9.46
CA ASP A 374 -19.97 21.12 10.83
C ASP A 374 -21.01 21.72 11.79
N SER A 375 -20.62 21.89 13.07
CA SER A 375 -21.50 22.47 14.11
C SER A 375 -21.88 23.93 13.86
N SER A 376 -21.20 24.64 12.96
CA SER A 376 -21.51 26.01 12.52
C SER A 376 -22.33 26.06 11.23
N GLY A 377 -22.68 24.90 10.64
CA GLY A 377 -23.42 24.78 9.39
C GLY A 377 -22.57 24.91 8.14
N LYS A 378 -21.23 24.95 8.25
CA LYS A 378 -20.34 25.04 7.09
C LYS A 378 -20.13 23.67 6.44
N PRO A 379 -20.00 23.58 5.10
CA PRO A 379 -19.64 22.34 4.44
C PRO A 379 -18.32 21.78 4.99
N ALA A 380 -18.32 20.49 5.33
CA ALA A 380 -17.17 19.76 5.85
C ALA A 380 -17.16 18.33 5.32
N LEU A 381 -15.98 17.74 5.17
CA LEU A 381 -15.80 16.39 4.64
C LEU A 381 -15.62 15.37 5.76
N ARG A 382 -16.05 14.13 5.53
CA ARG A 382 -15.80 13.00 6.44
C ARG A 382 -15.84 11.66 5.71
N MET A 383 -15.37 10.61 6.36
CA MET A 383 -15.68 9.24 5.92
C MET A 383 -17.18 8.95 6.11
N ALA A 384 -17.83 8.47 5.06
CA ALA A 384 -19.26 8.24 4.97
C ALA A 384 -19.60 6.74 4.95
N MET A 385 -20.76 6.39 5.53
CA MET A 385 -21.29 5.02 5.54
C MET A 385 -20.30 3.98 6.11
N GLN A 386 -19.59 4.35 7.18
CA GLN A 386 -18.53 3.54 7.78
C GLN A 386 -19.02 2.19 8.33
N THR A 387 -20.34 2.03 8.56
CA THR A 387 -20.91 0.75 8.98
C THR A 387 -20.67 -0.37 7.98
N ARG A 388 -20.30 -0.10 6.72
CA ARG A 388 -19.90 -1.13 5.75
C ARG A 388 -18.56 -1.79 6.09
N GLU A 389 -17.71 -1.10 6.83
CA GLU A 389 -16.29 -1.43 6.98
C GLU A 389 -16.04 -2.39 8.16
N GLN A 390 -14.90 -3.10 8.08
CA GLN A 390 -14.50 -4.16 9.01
C GLN A 390 -14.52 -3.76 10.49
N HIS A 391 -14.18 -2.51 10.82
CA HIS A 391 -14.07 -2.04 12.20
C HIS A 391 -15.43 -1.91 12.92
N ILE A 392 -16.55 -1.90 12.16
CA ILE A 392 -17.91 -1.91 12.70
C ILE A 392 -18.58 -3.26 12.44
N ARG A 393 -18.53 -3.78 11.20
CA ARG A 393 -19.31 -4.96 10.80
C ARG A 393 -18.57 -6.30 10.85
N ARG A 394 -17.25 -6.31 11.10
CA ARG A 394 -16.47 -7.55 11.28
C ARG A 394 -16.70 -8.53 10.12
N ASP A 395 -17.14 -9.76 10.40
CA ASP A 395 -17.49 -10.81 9.42
C ASP A 395 -18.57 -10.41 8.40
N LYS A 396 -19.40 -9.40 8.72
CA LYS A 396 -20.49 -8.90 7.86
C LYS A 396 -20.12 -7.64 7.08
N ALA A 397 -18.84 -7.25 7.10
CA ALA A 397 -18.34 -6.13 6.33
C ALA A 397 -18.42 -6.44 4.83
N THR A 398 -18.36 -5.40 3.99
CA THR A 398 -18.38 -5.57 2.53
C THR A 398 -17.07 -6.12 1.99
N SER A 399 -15.97 -5.92 2.71
CA SER A 399 -14.62 -6.39 2.41
C SER A 399 -13.79 -6.40 3.71
N ASN A 400 -12.67 -7.13 3.71
CA ASN A 400 -11.68 -7.09 4.79
C ASN A 400 -10.74 -5.88 4.71
N ILE A 401 -10.79 -5.08 3.64
CA ILE A 401 -9.85 -3.96 3.43
C ILE A 401 -9.87 -2.96 4.60
N CYS A 402 -8.67 -2.56 5.05
CA CYS A 402 -8.46 -1.55 6.09
C CYS A 402 -7.48 -0.47 5.61
N THR A 403 -6.16 -0.71 5.64
CA THR A 403 -5.21 0.13 4.86
C THR A 403 -5.52 -0.05 3.37
N ALA A 404 -5.54 1.03 2.61
CA ALA A 404 -5.73 1.04 1.16
C ALA A 404 -4.54 1.74 0.49
N GLN A 405 -4.78 2.68 -0.44
CA GLN A 405 -3.73 3.37 -1.21
C GLN A 405 -3.94 4.89 -1.25
N ALA A 406 -4.26 5.49 -0.09
CA ALA A 406 -4.72 6.88 0.00
C ALA A 406 -3.71 7.92 -0.51
N LEU A 407 -2.42 7.78 -0.19
CA LEU A 407 -1.38 8.70 -0.67
C LEU A 407 -1.31 8.71 -2.20
N LEU A 408 -1.44 7.54 -2.83
CA LEU A 408 -1.32 7.41 -4.28
C LEU A 408 -2.60 7.84 -4.99
N ALA A 409 -3.76 7.68 -4.34
CA ALA A 409 -5.01 8.28 -4.79
C ALA A 409 -4.91 9.81 -4.78
N ASN A 410 -4.26 10.39 -3.77
CA ASN A 410 -4.00 11.83 -3.73
C ASN A 410 -3.01 12.27 -4.82
N MET A 411 -1.96 11.51 -5.10
CA MET A 411 -1.05 11.81 -6.22
C MET A 411 -1.80 11.80 -7.56
N ALA A 412 -2.61 10.77 -7.83
CA ALA A 412 -3.41 10.68 -9.06
C ALA A 412 -4.45 11.79 -9.17
N ALA A 413 -5.09 12.18 -8.06
CA ALA A 413 -5.99 13.33 -8.05
C ALA A 413 -5.26 14.64 -8.38
N MET A 414 -4.05 14.83 -7.83
CA MET A 414 -3.24 16.02 -8.10
C MET A 414 -2.71 16.04 -9.53
N TYR A 415 -2.43 14.89 -10.12
CA TYR A 415 -2.10 14.77 -11.55
C TYR A 415 -3.26 15.27 -12.41
N ALA A 416 -4.49 14.81 -12.13
CA ALA A 416 -5.68 15.28 -12.84
C ALA A 416 -6.00 16.76 -12.58
N VAL A 417 -5.76 17.27 -11.36
CA VAL A 417 -5.88 18.71 -11.05
C VAL A 417 -4.88 19.55 -11.83
N TYR A 418 -3.64 19.06 -11.98
CA TYR A 418 -2.57 19.79 -12.65
C TYR A 418 -2.78 19.86 -14.16
N HIS A 419 -3.12 18.73 -14.78
CA HIS A 419 -3.30 18.65 -16.23
C HIS A 419 -4.68 19.13 -16.69
N GLY A 420 -5.71 18.97 -15.86
CA GLY A 420 -7.09 19.21 -16.26
C GLY A 420 -7.56 18.30 -17.40
N PRO A 421 -8.81 18.47 -17.88
CA PRO A 421 -9.35 17.63 -18.95
C PRO A 421 -8.57 17.77 -20.27
N GLU A 422 -8.17 18.98 -20.65
CA GLU A 422 -7.45 19.23 -21.91
C GLU A 422 -6.02 18.71 -21.90
N GLY A 423 -5.30 18.82 -20.77
CA GLY A 423 -3.96 18.25 -20.63
C GLY A 423 -3.98 16.72 -20.71
N LEU A 424 -4.92 16.08 -20.00
CA LEU A 424 -5.10 14.63 -20.06
C LEU A 424 -5.50 14.16 -21.47
N LYS A 425 -6.35 14.91 -22.17
CA LYS A 425 -6.69 14.63 -23.57
C LYS A 425 -5.48 14.76 -24.49
N THR A 426 -4.66 15.80 -24.32
CA THR A 426 -3.42 15.99 -25.07
C THR A 426 -2.46 14.82 -24.88
N ILE A 427 -2.28 14.36 -23.63
CA ILE A 427 -1.46 13.19 -23.31
C ILE A 427 -2.01 11.95 -24.02
N SER A 428 -3.30 11.67 -23.87
CA SER A 428 -3.93 10.49 -24.49
C SER A 428 -3.84 10.50 -26.03
N GLN A 429 -4.03 11.65 -26.68
CA GLN A 429 -3.94 11.81 -28.13
C GLN A 429 -2.52 11.58 -28.63
N ARG A 430 -1.52 12.07 -27.88
CA ARG A 430 -0.10 11.82 -28.18
C ARG A 430 0.23 10.33 -28.07
N VAL A 431 -0.18 9.67 -26.99
CA VAL A 431 0.04 8.23 -26.78
C VAL A 431 -0.61 7.41 -27.89
N HIS A 432 -1.89 7.67 -28.17
CA HIS A 432 -2.62 7.02 -29.26
C HIS A 432 -1.96 7.26 -30.63
N GLY A 433 -1.52 8.50 -30.89
CA GLY A 433 -0.82 8.86 -32.13
C GLY A 433 0.48 8.07 -32.33
N LEU A 434 1.31 7.92 -31.29
CA LEU A 434 2.55 7.14 -31.36
C LEU A 434 2.28 5.65 -31.65
N ALA A 435 1.27 5.06 -31.01
CA ALA A 435 0.83 3.70 -31.31
C ALA A 435 0.35 3.57 -32.76
N GLY A 436 -0.39 4.58 -33.26
CA GLY A 436 -0.82 4.66 -34.66
C GLY A 436 0.34 4.77 -35.66
N VAL A 437 1.38 5.57 -35.35
CA VAL A 437 2.60 5.66 -36.18
C VAL A 437 3.28 4.30 -36.26
N LEU A 438 3.43 3.58 -35.13
CA LEU A 438 3.99 2.23 -35.15
C LEU A 438 3.16 1.32 -36.05
N ALA A 439 1.85 1.23 -35.82
CA ALA A 439 0.97 0.37 -36.57
C ALA A 439 1.05 0.62 -38.09
N LEU A 440 1.02 1.90 -38.50
CA LEU A 440 1.16 2.29 -39.92
C LEU A 440 2.52 1.90 -40.49
N GLY A 441 3.62 2.21 -39.78
CA GLY A 441 4.96 1.89 -40.25
C GLY A 441 5.20 0.38 -40.37
N LEU A 442 4.72 -0.42 -39.42
CA LEU A 442 4.81 -1.87 -39.50
C LEU A 442 4.01 -2.44 -40.68
N LYS A 443 2.81 -1.92 -40.96
CA LYS A 443 2.03 -2.27 -42.16
C LYS A 443 2.80 -1.93 -43.45
N LYS A 444 3.51 -0.79 -43.50
CA LYS A 444 4.36 -0.40 -44.65
C LYS A 444 5.61 -1.27 -44.80
N LEU A 445 6.22 -1.73 -43.70
CA LEU A 445 7.37 -2.65 -43.76
C LEU A 445 6.99 -4.03 -44.32
N GLY A 446 5.77 -4.48 -44.04
CA GLY A 446 5.26 -5.77 -44.51
C GLY A 446 6.05 -6.97 -43.99
N THR A 447 6.78 -6.82 -42.88
CA THR A 447 7.55 -7.89 -42.22
C THR A 447 6.73 -8.65 -41.18
N VAL A 448 5.66 -8.02 -40.68
CA VAL A 448 4.76 -8.53 -39.66
C VAL A 448 3.32 -8.13 -40.00
N GLU A 449 2.35 -8.83 -39.41
CA GLU A 449 0.92 -8.53 -39.55
C GLU A 449 0.45 -7.75 -38.31
N VAL A 450 -0.06 -6.54 -38.51
CA VAL A 450 -0.64 -5.73 -37.43
C VAL A 450 -2.14 -5.93 -37.41
N GLN A 451 -2.74 -6.07 -36.22
CA GLN A 451 -4.20 -6.23 -36.12
C GLN A 451 -4.97 -5.07 -36.78
N ASP A 452 -6.14 -5.38 -37.32
CA ASP A 452 -7.05 -4.37 -37.89
C ASP A 452 -8.09 -3.86 -36.89
N LEU A 453 -8.21 -4.49 -35.72
CA LEU A 453 -9.12 -4.02 -34.67
C LEU A 453 -8.67 -2.64 -34.14
N PRO A 454 -9.62 -1.76 -33.80
CA PRO A 454 -9.32 -0.49 -33.13
C PRO A 454 -8.53 -0.70 -31.84
N PHE A 455 -7.66 0.25 -31.51
CA PHE A 455 -6.88 0.23 -30.28
C PHE A 455 -6.66 1.64 -29.73
N PHE A 456 -6.34 1.74 -28.44
CA PHE A 456 -5.90 3.00 -27.83
C PHE A 456 -4.38 3.14 -27.93
N ASP A 457 -3.62 2.46 -27.07
CA ASP A 457 -2.17 2.60 -26.96
C ASP A 457 -1.43 1.28 -27.18
N THR A 458 -2.13 0.17 -27.33
CA THR A 458 -1.53 -1.17 -27.37
C THR A 458 -1.78 -1.81 -28.73
N VAL A 459 -0.69 -2.12 -29.43
CA VAL A 459 -0.73 -2.68 -30.79
C VAL A 459 -0.41 -4.16 -30.75
N LYS A 460 -1.36 -5.01 -31.17
CA LYS A 460 -1.14 -6.44 -31.37
C LYS A 460 -0.51 -6.71 -32.73
N ILE A 461 0.56 -7.49 -32.73
CA ILE A 461 1.40 -7.78 -33.89
C ILE A 461 1.62 -9.29 -33.96
N LYS A 462 1.29 -9.90 -35.10
CA LYS A 462 1.65 -11.28 -35.43
C LYS A 462 2.94 -11.31 -36.24
N CYS A 463 3.81 -12.24 -35.89
CA CYS A 463 5.12 -12.43 -36.48
C CYS A 463 5.48 -13.92 -36.57
N ALA A 464 6.55 -14.24 -37.29
CA ALA A 464 7.01 -15.62 -37.44
C ALA A 464 7.56 -16.20 -36.12
N ASP A 465 8.22 -15.39 -35.31
CA ASP A 465 8.82 -15.77 -34.03
C ASP A 465 8.81 -14.57 -33.07
N ALA A 466 7.97 -14.64 -32.04
CA ALA A 466 7.84 -13.58 -31.05
C ALA A 466 9.08 -13.46 -30.13
N HIS A 467 9.77 -14.57 -29.85
CA HIS A 467 10.96 -14.53 -28.98
C HIS A 467 12.12 -13.87 -29.70
N ALA A 468 12.32 -14.16 -30.99
CA ALA A 468 13.37 -13.52 -31.78
C ALA A 468 13.22 -11.99 -31.87
N ILE A 469 11.98 -11.49 -31.99
CA ILE A 469 11.70 -10.05 -31.98
C ILE A 469 11.92 -9.46 -30.59
N ALA A 470 11.48 -10.14 -29.53
CA ALA A 470 11.72 -9.69 -28.15
C ALA A 470 13.22 -9.63 -27.82
N ASP A 471 14.02 -10.60 -28.27
CA ASP A 471 15.48 -10.59 -28.13
C ASP A 471 16.13 -9.42 -28.88
N ALA A 472 15.61 -9.09 -30.08
CA ALA A 472 16.05 -7.93 -30.83
C ALA A 472 15.69 -6.62 -30.11
N ALA A 473 14.51 -6.55 -29.48
CA ALA A 473 14.10 -5.42 -28.65
C ALA A 473 14.97 -5.28 -27.41
N TYR A 474 15.28 -6.39 -26.72
CA TYR A 474 16.14 -6.41 -25.54
C TYR A 474 17.53 -5.85 -25.84
N LYS A 475 18.10 -6.20 -27.01
CA LYS A 475 19.38 -5.63 -27.49
C LYS A 475 19.34 -4.12 -27.75
N ASN A 476 18.15 -3.54 -27.87
CA ASN A 476 17.91 -2.10 -27.98
C ASN A 476 17.36 -1.50 -26.68
N GLU A 477 17.54 -2.18 -25.54
CA GLU A 477 17.09 -1.77 -24.20
C GLU A 477 15.57 -1.57 -24.10
N MET A 478 14.81 -2.41 -24.81
CA MET A 478 13.35 -2.40 -24.85
C MET A 478 12.76 -3.73 -24.40
N ASN A 479 11.68 -3.68 -23.60
CA ASN A 479 10.90 -4.86 -23.24
C ASN A 479 9.56 -4.85 -23.98
N LEU A 480 9.23 -5.96 -24.66
CA LEU A 480 7.93 -6.16 -25.31
C LEU A 480 7.18 -7.29 -24.61
N ARG A 481 5.85 -7.32 -24.74
CA ARG A 481 5.07 -8.44 -24.24
C ARG A 481 4.97 -9.54 -25.29
N ILE A 482 5.51 -10.71 -24.96
CA ILE A 482 5.25 -11.96 -25.68
C ILE A 482 3.90 -12.49 -25.20
N VAL A 483 2.92 -12.59 -26.09
CA VAL A 483 1.60 -13.17 -25.77
C VAL A 483 1.61 -14.68 -25.98
N ASP A 484 2.21 -15.12 -27.09
CA ASP A 484 2.42 -16.51 -27.46
C ASP A 484 3.63 -16.62 -28.41
N LYS A 485 3.87 -17.81 -28.98
CA LYS A 485 4.99 -18.07 -29.91
C LYS A 485 5.07 -17.16 -31.14
N ASN A 486 3.95 -16.56 -31.57
CA ASN A 486 3.81 -15.79 -32.80
C ASN A 486 3.22 -14.40 -32.58
N THR A 487 2.85 -14.03 -31.36
CA THR A 487 2.14 -12.78 -31.07
C THR A 487 2.91 -11.92 -30.06
N ILE A 488 3.09 -10.64 -30.40
CA ILE A 488 3.61 -9.60 -29.53
C ILE A 488 2.57 -8.50 -29.38
N THR A 489 2.50 -7.88 -28.20
CA THR A 489 1.87 -6.57 -28.06
C THR A 489 2.88 -5.52 -27.63
N VAL A 490 2.68 -4.30 -28.12
CA VAL A 490 3.51 -3.13 -27.80
C VAL A 490 2.60 -2.03 -27.25
N SER A 491 2.73 -1.75 -25.96
CA SER A 491 1.92 -0.75 -25.25
C SER A 491 2.66 0.56 -25.09
N PHE A 492 2.07 1.63 -25.61
CA PHE A 492 2.62 2.99 -25.59
C PHE A 492 2.20 3.75 -24.34
N ASP A 493 3.05 4.65 -23.90
CA ASP A 493 2.80 5.45 -22.71
C ASP A 493 3.29 6.90 -22.85
N GLU A 494 2.99 7.72 -21.83
CA GLU A 494 3.26 9.16 -21.82
C GLU A 494 4.74 9.48 -22.07
N THR A 495 5.63 8.59 -21.66
CA THR A 495 7.08 8.79 -21.75
C THR A 495 7.64 8.43 -23.12
N THR A 496 6.84 7.86 -24.02
CA THR A 496 7.31 7.39 -25.32
C THR A 496 7.64 8.54 -26.28
N THR A 497 8.71 8.37 -27.04
CA THR A 497 9.22 9.35 -28.01
C THR A 497 9.13 8.82 -29.45
N LEU A 498 9.33 9.70 -30.43
CA LEU A 498 9.42 9.29 -31.85
C LEU A 498 10.66 8.42 -32.10
N ASP A 499 11.77 8.70 -31.42
CA ASP A 499 13.00 7.90 -31.52
C ASP A 499 12.80 6.47 -31.01
N ASP A 500 11.97 6.30 -29.97
CA ASP A 500 11.57 4.97 -29.50
C ASP A 500 10.78 4.21 -30.59
N VAL A 501 9.88 4.89 -31.31
CA VAL A 501 9.14 4.31 -32.44
C VAL A 501 10.09 3.93 -33.58
N ASP A 502 11.09 4.77 -33.90
CA ASP A 502 12.10 4.47 -34.92
C ASP A 502 12.96 3.26 -34.54
N LYS A 503 13.30 3.09 -33.25
CA LYS A 503 13.96 1.88 -32.75
C LYS A 503 13.06 0.66 -32.89
N LEU A 504 11.77 0.77 -32.58
CA LEU A 504 10.81 -0.31 -32.78
C LEU A 504 10.71 -0.70 -34.27
N PHE A 505 10.70 0.24 -35.21
CA PHE A 505 10.75 -0.11 -36.64
C PHE A 505 11.96 -0.96 -36.99
N LYS A 506 13.15 -0.63 -36.45
CA LYS A 506 14.37 -1.44 -36.66
C LYS A 506 14.24 -2.84 -36.05
N VAL A 507 13.68 -2.94 -34.85
CA VAL A 507 13.41 -4.22 -34.17
C VAL A 507 12.51 -5.13 -35.02
N PHE A 508 11.46 -4.58 -35.63
CA PHE A 508 10.51 -5.33 -36.44
C PHE A 508 10.89 -5.46 -37.92
N ALA A 509 11.96 -4.80 -38.39
CA ALA A 509 12.36 -4.82 -39.80
C ALA A 509 12.98 -6.16 -40.25
N GLY A 510 13.40 -7.03 -39.32
CA GLY A 510 13.98 -8.33 -39.65
C GLY A 510 15.23 -8.22 -40.54
N GLY A 511 16.04 -7.18 -40.34
CA GLY A 511 17.24 -6.90 -41.15
C GLY A 511 16.99 -6.14 -42.45
N LYS A 512 15.74 -5.85 -42.82
CA LYS A 512 15.43 -4.97 -43.95
C LYS A 512 15.76 -3.50 -43.59
N PRO A 513 16.13 -2.66 -44.57
CA PRO A 513 16.22 -1.22 -44.34
C PRO A 513 14.84 -0.64 -44.03
N VAL A 514 14.78 0.32 -43.10
CA VAL A 514 13.57 1.10 -42.81
C VAL A 514 13.63 2.40 -43.64
N PRO A 515 12.77 2.59 -44.66
CA PRO A 515 12.90 3.69 -45.61
C PRO A 515 12.22 4.99 -45.17
N PHE A 516 11.76 5.08 -43.92
CA PHE A 516 11.03 6.22 -43.36
C PHE A 516 11.35 6.39 -41.87
N THR A 517 10.94 7.51 -41.30
CA THR A 517 10.99 7.78 -39.86
C THR A 517 9.58 7.93 -39.30
N ALA A 518 9.43 7.77 -37.98
CA ALA A 518 8.19 7.98 -37.25
C ALA A 518 7.63 9.39 -37.49
N ALA A 519 8.50 10.40 -37.50
CA ALA A 519 8.14 11.79 -37.80
C ALA A 519 7.55 11.95 -39.21
N ALA A 520 8.15 11.28 -40.22
CA ALA A 520 7.69 11.36 -41.60
C ALA A 520 6.31 10.71 -41.81
N LEU A 521 5.98 9.68 -41.03
CA LEU A 521 4.69 8.98 -41.10
C LEU A 521 3.57 9.67 -40.32
N THR A 522 3.89 10.60 -39.41
CA THR A 522 2.90 11.23 -38.52
C THR A 522 1.72 11.88 -39.26
N PRO A 523 1.91 12.62 -40.38
CA PRO A 523 0.79 13.23 -41.12
C PRO A 523 -0.18 12.23 -41.76
N GLU A 524 0.23 10.97 -41.92
CA GLU A 524 -0.59 9.91 -42.53
C GLU A 524 -1.41 9.12 -41.50
N VAL A 525 -1.16 9.31 -40.20
CA VAL A 525 -1.85 8.56 -39.15
C VAL A 525 -3.29 9.01 -39.01
N VAL A 526 -4.20 8.06 -39.15
CA VAL A 526 -5.64 8.24 -38.88
C VAL A 526 -6.01 7.40 -37.67
N SER A 527 -6.79 7.97 -36.76
CA SER A 527 -7.28 7.23 -35.58
C SER A 527 -8.11 6.03 -36.01
N THR A 528 -7.81 4.87 -35.43
CA THR A 528 -8.55 3.62 -35.67
C THR A 528 -9.82 3.51 -34.83
N ILE A 529 -10.04 4.43 -33.87
CA ILE A 529 -11.20 4.42 -32.96
C ILE A 529 -12.47 4.80 -33.75
N PRO A 530 -13.49 3.92 -33.80
CA PRO A 530 -14.74 4.22 -34.49
C PRO A 530 -15.45 5.43 -33.90
N SER A 531 -16.11 6.24 -34.73
CA SER A 531 -16.83 7.45 -34.30
C SER A 531 -17.91 7.21 -33.22
N GLY A 532 -18.46 5.99 -33.17
CA GLY A 532 -19.40 5.54 -32.14
C GLY A 532 -18.76 5.29 -30.77
N LEU A 533 -17.45 5.08 -30.71
CA LEU A 533 -16.67 4.81 -29.49
C LEU A 533 -15.78 5.98 -29.07
N VAL A 534 -15.77 7.08 -29.82
CA VAL A 534 -15.13 8.33 -29.39
C VAL A 534 -15.95 8.98 -28.27
N ARG A 535 -15.27 9.41 -27.21
CA ARG A 535 -15.85 10.17 -26.10
C ARG A 535 -16.40 11.50 -26.61
N LYS A 536 -17.66 11.78 -26.26
CA LYS A 536 -18.32 13.07 -26.55
C LYS A 536 -18.68 13.84 -25.28
N THR A 537 -18.75 13.16 -24.14
CA THR A 537 -19.11 13.77 -22.86
C THR A 537 -17.93 14.49 -22.23
N PRO A 538 -18.14 15.70 -21.67
CA PRO A 538 -17.12 16.38 -20.89
C PRO A 538 -16.82 15.61 -19.60
N PHE A 539 -15.62 15.81 -19.06
CA PHE A 539 -15.16 15.27 -17.78
C PHE A 539 -14.31 16.30 -17.06
N LEU A 540 -14.18 16.17 -15.74
CA LEU A 540 -13.41 17.07 -14.88
C LEU A 540 -13.86 18.53 -15.04
N SER A 541 -15.18 18.73 -15.13
CA SER A 541 -15.77 20.06 -15.32
C SER A 541 -15.79 20.90 -14.03
N HIS A 542 -15.59 20.26 -12.87
CA HIS A 542 -15.52 20.94 -11.59
C HIS A 542 -14.34 21.95 -11.58
N PRO A 543 -14.48 23.16 -11.01
CA PRO A 543 -13.43 24.19 -11.02
C PRO A 543 -12.08 23.72 -10.47
N ILE A 544 -12.07 22.74 -9.55
CA ILE A 544 -10.82 22.20 -8.98
C ILE A 544 -9.86 21.69 -10.05
N PHE A 545 -10.35 21.11 -11.14
CA PHE A 545 -9.54 20.57 -12.23
C PHE A 545 -9.20 21.62 -13.31
N ASN A 546 -9.64 22.87 -13.12
CA ASN A 546 -9.54 23.95 -14.11
C ASN A 546 -8.91 25.23 -13.54
N THR A 547 -8.32 25.16 -12.34
CA THR A 547 -7.79 26.34 -11.61
C THR A 547 -6.29 26.27 -11.34
N TYR A 548 -5.70 25.08 -11.14
CA TYR A 548 -4.33 24.93 -10.61
C TYR A 548 -3.36 24.35 -11.63
N HIS A 549 -3.26 24.97 -12.82
CA HIS A 549 -2.46 24.44 -13.94
C HIS A 549 -1.04 25.00 -14.00
N THR A 550 -0.75 26.12 -13.31
CA THR A 550 0.63 26.55 -13.12
C THR A 550 1.26 25.87 -11.91
N GLU A 551 2.56 25.60 -11.98
CA GLU A 551 3.28 24.93 -10.89
C GLU A 551 3.11 25.66 -9.54
N HIS A 552 3.12 27.00 -9.56
CA HIS A 552 3.00 27.81 -8.35
C HIS A 552 1.59 27.77 -7.75
N GLU A 553 0.55 27.70 -8.59
CA GLU A 553 -0.84 27.53 -8.12
C GLU A 553 -1.05 26.14 -7.51
N LEU A 554 -0.54 25.09 -8.16
CA LEU A 554 -0.62 23.75 -7.62
C LEU A 554 0.16 23.62 -6.31
N LEU A 555 1.38 24.18 -6.24
CA LEU A 555 2.16 24.23 -5.01
C LEU A 555 1.36 24.87 -3.86
N ARG A 556 0.72 26.02 -4.12
CA ARG A 556 -0.14 26.69 -3.14
C ARG A 556 -1.35 25.83 -2.76
N TYR A 557 -1.93 25.10 -3.70
CA TYR A 557 -3.04 24.21 -3.42
C TYR A 557 -2.64 23.05 -2.50
N ILE A 558 -1.56 22.34 -2.85
CA ILE A 558 -0.98 21.26 -2.04
C ILE A 558 -0.66 21.77 -0.63
N HIS A 559 -0.01 22.93 -0.52
CA HIS A 559 0.29 23.55 0.77
C HIS A 559 -0.97 23.93 1.56
N ARG A 560 -2.03 24.41 0.90
CA ARG A 560 -3.29 24.74 1.56
C ARG A 560 -4.00 23.49 2.09
N LEU A 561 -3.89 22.36 1.42
CA LEU A 561 -4.44 21.10 1.93
C LEU A 561 -3.62 20.57 3.10
N GLN A 562 -2.29 20.54 2.97
CA GLN A 562 -1.43 20.00 4.03
C GLN A 562 -1.57 20.78 5.35
N SER A 563 -1.84 22.09 5.30
CA SER A 563 -2.00 22.92 6.51
C SER A 563 -3.31 22.67 7.26
N LYS A 564 -4.26 21.92 6.67
CA LYS A 564 -5.50 21.47 7.33
C LYS A 564 -5.34 20.13 8.04
N ASP A 565 -4.19 19.47 7.91
CA ASP A 565 -3.97 18.10 8.36
C ASP A 565 -2.95 18.05 9.49
N LEU A 566 -3.35 17.46 10.63
CA LEU A 566 -2.39 17.12 11.68
C LEU A 566 -1.64 15.84 11.28
N SER A 567 -0.31 15.93 11.31
CA SER A 567 0.64 14.88 10.94
C SER A 567 1.77 14.74 11.98
N LEU A 568 2.69 13.78 11.80
CA LEU A 568 3.82 13.60 12.74
C LEU A 568 4.84 14.75 12.65
N CYS A 569 4.73 15.64 11.67
CA CYS A 569 5.49 16.90 11.64
C CYS A 569 5.08 17.88 12.76
N HIS A 570 3.92 17.66 13.38
CA HIS A 570 3.32 18.58 14.35
C HIS A 570 3.46 18.06 15.78
N SER A 571 3.05 16.81 16.02
CA SER A 571 3.00 16.21 17.35
C SER A 571 2.90 14.69 17.29
N MET A 572 3.01 14.05 18.46
CA MET A 572 2.66 12.63 18.61
C MET A 572 1.18 12.40 18.25
N ILE A 573 0.92 11.35 17.45
CA ILE A 573 -0.41 10.83 17.15
C ILE A 573 -0.53 9.44 17.81
N PRO A 574 -0.99 9.32 19.07
CA PRO A 574 -0.92 8.07 19.83
C PRO A 574 -2.08 7.11 19.50
N LEU A 575 -2.23 6.74 18.23
CA LEU A 575 -3.25 5.79 17.79
C LEU A 575 -2.84 4.35 18.14
N GLY A 576 -3.56 3.75 19.09
CA GLY A 576 -3.44 2.32 19.43
C GLY A 576 -3.61 1.43 18.20
N SER A 577 -2.88 0.31 18.16
CA SER A 577 -2.83 -0.64 17.03
C SER A 577 -2.31 -0.05 15.70
N CYS A 578 -1.84 1.20 15.66
CA CYS A 578 -1.33 1.84 14.44
C CYS A 578 0.19 2.04 14.45
N THR A 579 0.85 2.05 15.61
CA THR A 579 2.30 2.23 15.77
C THR A 579 2.81 3.43 14.95
N MET A 580 2.37 4.64 15.33
CA MET A 580 2.77 5.90 14.69
C MET A 580 4.23 6.27 15.07
N LYS A 581 5.20 5.48 14.58
CA LYS A 581 6.63 5.66 14.79
C LYS A 581 7.25 6.60 13.75
N LEU A 582 8.54 6.88 13.90
CA LEU A 582 9.32 7.62 12.92
C LEU A 582 9.30 6.91 11.55
N ASN A 583 9.03 7.68 10.49
CA ASN A 583 9.34 7.33 9.09
C ASN A 583 10.57 8.17 8.71
N ALA A 584 11.77 7.59 8.81
CA ALA A 584 12.99 8.38 8.70
C ALA A 584 13.29 8.77 7.25
N THR A 585 13.88 9.95 7.05
CA THR A 585 14.22 10.44 5.71
C THR A 585 15.14 9.49 4.97
N THR A 586 16.13 8.89 5.65
CA THR A 586 17.04 7.89 5.07
C THR A 586 16.30 6.63 4.57
N GLU A 587 15.23 6.22 5.27
CA GLU A 587 14.39 5.09 4.86
C GLU A 587 13.51 5.46 3.66
N MET A 588 13.08 6.73 3.56
CA MET A 588 12.22 7.23 2.49
C MET A 588 12.98 7.54 1.20
N MET A 589 14.24 7.99 1.25
CA MET A 589 15.00 8.39 0.05
C MET A 589 15.01 7.37 -1.10
N PRO A 590 15.19 6.05 -0.88
CA PRO A 590 15.24 5.08 -1.97
C PRO A 590 13.94 4.96 -2.78
N VAL A 591 12.78 5.34 -2.22
CA VAL A 591 11.49 5.20 -2.91
C VAL A 591 11.33 6.15 -4.10
N THR A 592 12.27 7.07 -4.31
CA THR A 592 12.34 7.97 -5.46
C THR A 592 13.61 7.79 -6.30
N PHE A 593 14.38 6.72 -6.07
CA PHE A 593 15.52 6.39 -6.92
C PHE A 593 15.04 5.77 -8.24
N PRO A 594 15.51 6.26 -9.42
CA PRO A 594 15.11 5.72 -10.72
C PRO A 594 15.26 4.20 -10.86
N GLY A 595 16.33 3.63 -10.27
CA GLY A 595 16.58 2.18 -10.25
C GLY A 595 15.52 1.36 -9.53
N PHE A 596 14.64 1.98 -8.74
CA PHE A 596 13.49 1.34 -8.12
C PHE A 596 12.15 1.80 -8.72
N THR A 597 12.00 3.09 -9.07
CA THR A 597 10.73 3.67 -9.55
C THR A 597 10.37 3.25 -10.96
N ASP A 598 11.35 3.09 -11.84
CA ASP A 598 11.14 3.07 -13.30
C ASP A 598 11.16 1.65 -13.89
N ILE A 599 11.12 0.63 -13.02
CA ILE A 599 11.09 -0.77 -13.42
C ILE A 599 9.64 -1.25 -13.54
N HIS A 600 9.29 -1.84 -14.69
CA HIS A 600 8.00 -2.47 -14.93
C HIS A 600 7.88 -3.80 -14.16
N PRO A 601 6.77 -4.12 -13.45
CA PRO A 601 6.65 -5.31 -12.58
C PRO A 601 6.90 -6.66 -13.28
N PHE A 602 6.68 -6.71 -14.59
CA PHE A 602 6.88 -7.91 -15.41
C PHE A 602 8.13 -7.83 -16.30
N ALA A 603 9.05 -6.91 -16.00
CA ALA A 603 10.36 -6.90 -16.62
C ALA A 603 11.09 -8.24 -16.34
N PRO A 604 11.90 -8.74 -17.28
CA PRO A 604 12.72 -9.93 -17.06
C PRO A 604 13.54 -9.84 -15.76
N VAL A 605 13.59 -10.92 -14.98
CA VAL A 605 14.15 -10.93 -13.61
C VAL A 605 15.64 -10.58 -13.59
N GLU A 606 16.37 -10.85 -14.67
CA GLU A 606 17.77 -10.45 -14.82
C GLU A 606 17.98 -8.92 -14.92
N GLN A 607 16.91 -8.14 -15.15
CA GLN A 607 16.94 -6.68 -15.09
C GLN A 607 16.73 -6.17 -13.66
N THR A 608 16.36 -7.03 -12.71
CA THR A 608 15.92 -6.61 -11.36
C THR A 608 16.79 -7.19 -10.25
N ALA A 609 18.07 -7.43 -10.53
CA ALA A 609 19.02 -8.04 -9.60
C ALA A 609 19.12 -7.31 -8.25
N GLY A 610 19.04 -5.98 -8.24
CA GLY A 610 19.03 -5.19 -7.00
C GLY A 610 17.76 -5.38 -6.17
N TYR A 611 16.60 -5.50 -6.82
CA TYR A 611 15.37 -5.90 -6.14
C TYR A 611 15.47 -7.32 -5.57
N GLN A 612 15.98 -8.29 -6.36
CA GLN A 612 16.11 -9.68 -5.91
C GLN A 612 17.02 -9.81 -4.68
N GLU A 613 18.20 -9.16 -4.70
CA GLU A 613 19.11 -9.17 -3.53
C GLU A 613 18.43 -8.58 -2.29
N MET A 614 17.69 -7.47 -2.43
CA MET A 614 16.95 -6.87 -1.33
C MET A 614 15.83 -7.77 -0.82
N PHE A 615 15.11 -8.47 -1.70
CA PHE A 615 14.03 -9.38 -1.31
C PHE A 615 14.57 -10.57 -0.52
N ASP A 616 15.68 -11.16 -0.96
CA ASP A 616 16.35 -12.26 -0.27
C ASP A 616 16.84 -11.83 1.12
N ASP A 617 17.51 -10.68 1.21
CA ASP A 617 17.97 -10.17 2.50
C ASP A 617 16.79 -9.85 3.42
N LEU A 618 15.76 -9.15 2.93
CA LEU A 618 14.58 -8.81 3.72
C LEU A 618 13.85 -10.06 4.20
N GLY A 619 13.64 -11.06 3.34
CA GLY A 619 13.01 -12.33 3.71
C GLY A 619 13.78 -13.05 4.83
N ASN A 620 15.11 -13.12 4.72
CA ASN A 620 15.97 -13.73 5.74
C ASN A 620 15.95 -12.96 7.08
N LEU A 621 16.00 -11.63 7.02
CA LEU A 621 15.92 -10.79 8.21
C LEU A 621 14.55 -10.95 8.91
N LEU A 622 13.46 -10.97 8.14
CA LEU A 622 12.11 -11.20 8.67
C LEU A 622 11.94 -12.61 9.25
N CYS A 623 12.50 -13.65 8.62
CA CYS A 623 12.56 -15.01 9.20
C CYS A 623 13.22 -14.99 10.57
N THR A 624 14.37 -14.33 10.70
CA THR A 624 15.10 -14.22 11.96
C THR A 624 14.29 -13.47 13.04
N ILE A 625 13.66 -12.36 12.68
CA ILE A 625 12.83 -11.54 13.59
C ILE A 625 11.62 -12.34 14.12
N THR A 626 11.04 -13.19 13.27
CA THR A 626 9.74 -13.82 13.55
C THR A 626 9.82 -15.30 13.93
N GLY A 627 10.96 -15.95 13.74
CA GLY A 627 11.13 -17.39 13.97
C GLY A 627 10.39 -18.27 12.95
N PHE A 628 10.09 -17.73 11.77
CA PHE A 628 9.51 -18.48 10.64
C PHE A 628 10.61 -18.96 9.68
N ASP A 629 10.23 -19.89 8.80
CA ASP A 629 11.14 -20.56 7.88
C ASP A 629 11.14 -19.97 6.48
N SER A 630 10.08 -19.22 6.11
CA SER A 630 9.93 -18.61 4.79
C SER A 630 8.93 -17.47 4.80
N PHE A 631 9.13 -16.48 3.91
CA PHE A 631 8.23 -15.34 3.72
C PHE A 631 7.71 -15.23 2.29
N SER A 632 6.46 -14.78 2.15
CA SER A 632 5.97 -14.18 0.90
C SER A 632 5.83 -12.68 1.06
N LEU A 633 6.39 -11.93 0.12
CA LEU A 633 6.30 -10.46 0.05
C LEU A 633 5.13 -9.98 -0.82
N GLN A 634 4.31 -10.87 -1.36
CA GLN A 634 3.25 -10.50 -2.31
C GLN A 634 2.10 -9.67 -1.70
N PRO A 635 1.56 -10.00 -0.51
CA PRO A 635 0.36 -9.30 -0.02
C PRO A 635 0.63 -7.83 0.30
N ASN A 636 -0.13 -6.94 -0.34
CA ASN A 636 0.04 -5.49 -0.31
C ASN A 636 -0.77 -4.73 0.77
N ALA A 637 -1.22 -5.43 1.83
CA ALA A 637 -1.81 -4.84 3.02
C ALA A 637 -1.90 -5.88 4.15
N GLY A 638 -2.06 -5.45 5.40
CA GLY A 638 -2.22 -6.40 6.51
C GLY A 638 -3.40 -7.35 6.35
N ALA A 639 -4.57 -6.82 5.96
CA ALA A 639 -5.74 -7.63 5.65
C ALA A 639 -5.54 -8.58 4.44
N ALA A 640 -4.70 -8.20 3.46
CA ALA A 640 -4.31 -9.10 2.38
C ALA A 640 -3.40 -10.22 2.89
N GLY A 641 -2.52 -9.93 3.86
CA GLY A 641 -1.70 -10.92 4.56
C GLY A 641 -2.53 -11.90 5.39
N GLU A 642 -3.57 -11.43 6.09
CA GLU A 642 -4.54 -12.30 6.76
C GLU A 642 -5.23 -13.26 5.80
N TYR A 643 -5.78 -12.73 4.71
CA TYR A 643 -6.39 -13.54 3.67
C TYR A 643 -5.40 -14.56 3.09
N ALA A 644 -4.18 -14.13 2.76
CA ALA A 644 -3.14 -15.01 2.23
C ALA A 644 -2.76 -16.12 3.22
N GLY A 645 -2.55 -15.80 4.49
CA GLY A 645 -2.18 -16.78 5.51
C GLY A 645 -3.27 -17.83 5.75
N LEU A 646 -4.54 -17.42 5.78
CA LEU A 646 -5.67 -18.35 5.88
C LEU A 646 -5.83 -19.21 4.62
N MET A 647 -5.56 -18.65 3.44
CA MET A 647 -5.58 -19.42 2.19
C MET A 647 -4.42 -20.42 2.12
N VAL A 648 -3.24 -20.09 2.66
CA VAL A 648 -2.11 -21.03 2.82
C VAL A 648 -2.49 -22.17 3.76
N ILE A 649 -3.11 -21.89 4.90
CA ILE A 649 -3.65 -22.92 5.82
C ILE A 649 -4.66 -23.81 5.09
N ARG A 650 -5.58 -23.22 4.33
CA ARG A 650 -6.58 -23.95 3.55
C ARG A 650 -5.91 -24.85 2.51
N ALA A 651 -4.94 -24.35 1.76
CA ALA A 651 -4.19 -25.13 0.77
C ALA A 651 -3.45 -26.31 1.42
N TYR A 652 -2.87 -26.11 2.60
CA TYR A 652 -2.23 -27.17 3.38
C TYR A 652 -3.22 -28.27 3.81
N HIS A 653 -4.41 -27.91 4.31
CA HIS A 653 -5.46 -28.90 4.63
C HIS A 653 -5.92 -29.66 3.38
N MET A 654 -6.11 -28.96 2.26
CA MET A 654 -6.50 -29.57 0.99
C MET A 654 -5.46 -30.57 0.49
N ALA A 655 -4.17 -30.24 0.59
CA ALA A 655 -3.08 -31.12 0.16
C ALA A 655 -2.95 -32.40 1.00
N ARG A 656 -3.51 -32.42 2.21
CA ARG A 656 -3.54 -33.59 3.10
C ARG A 656 -4.85 -34.39 3.02
N GLY A 657 -5.80 -33.97 2.17
CA GLY A 657 -7.12 -34.60 2.08
C GLY A 657 -8.14 -34.13 3.12
N ASP A 658 -7.79 -33.17 3.98
CA ASP A 658 -8.65 -32.60 5.02
C ASP A 658 -9.59 -31.50 4.48
N HIS A 659 -10.25 -31.76 3.36
CA HIS A 659 -11.06 -30.75 2.62
C HIS A 659 -12.21 -30.15 3.44
N HIS A 660 -12.63 -30.83 4.50
CA HIS A 660 -13.74 -30.45 5.37
C HIS A 660 -13.34 -29.45 6.47
N ARG A 661 -12.04 -29.23 6.73
CA ARG A 661 -11.57 -28.33 7.80
C ARG A 661 -11.74 -26.86 7.42
N ASN A 662 -12.87 -26.26 7.83
CA ASN A 662 -13.23 -24.88 7.54
C ASN A 662 -13.63 -24.03 8.75
N VAL A 663 -13.53 -24.54 9.98
CA VAL A 663 -13.84 -23.78 11.19
C VAL A 663 -12.65 -22.90 11.59
N CYS A 664 -12.89 -21.61 11.79
CA CYS A 664 -11.92 -20.65 12.29
C CYS A 664 -12.36 -20.10 13.64
N ILE A 665 -11.58 -20.36 14.69
CA ILE A 665 -11.82 -19.80 16.02
C ILE A 665 -11.23 -18.39 16.07
N ILE A 666 -12.00 -17.41 16.55
CA ILE A 666 -11.58 -16.01 16.61
C ILE A 666 -12.02 -15.40 17.95
N PRO A 667 -11.08 -14.92 18.79
CA PRO A 667 -11.42 -14.16 19.99
C PRO A 667 -12.23 -12.89 19.67
N VAL A 668 -13.20 -12.55 20.52
CA VAL A 668 -14.00 -11.32 20.35
C VAL A 668 -13.17 -10.03 20.40
N SER A 669 -11.98 -10.08 21.02
CA SER A 669 -11.01 -8.99 21.07
C SER A 669 -10.27 -8.77 19.75
N ALA A 670 -10.24 -9.74 18.83
CA ALA A 670 -9.50 -9.62 17.58
C ALA A 670 -9.94 -8.41 16.75
N HIS A 671 -9.01 -7.85 15.97
CA HIS A 671 -9.31 -6.74 15.06
C HIS A 671 -10.41 -7.14 14.07
N GLY A 672 -11.16 -6.15 13.54
CA GLY A 672 -12.31 -6.42 12.68
C GLY A 672 -11.94 -7.05 11.32
N THR A 673 -10.67 -6.93 10.91
CA THR A 673 -10.15 -7.58 9.69
C THR A 673 -10.11 -9.09 9.84
N ASN A 674 -9.75 -9.64 11.00
CA ASN A 674 -9.63 -11.09 11.21
C ASN A 674 -10.91 -11.85 10.82
N PRO A 675 -12.09 -11.53 11.40
CA PRO A 675 -13.33 -12.19 10.99
C PRO A 675 -13.76 -11.85 9.56
N ALA A 676 -13.43 -10.66 9.04
CA ALA A 676 -13.72 -10.32 7.64
C ALA A 676 -12.87 -11.16 6.66
N SER A 677 -11.59 -11.37 6.96
CA SER A 677 -10.64 -12.20 6.20
C SER A 677 -11.04 -13.68 6.25
N ALA A 678 -11.44 -14.18 7.43
CA ALA A 678 -11.94 -15.55 7.58
C ALA A 678 -13.25 -15.77 6.80
N ALA A 679 -14.20 -14.83 6.87
CA ALA A 679 -15.42 -14.86 6.07
C ALA A 679 -15.11 -14.83 4.56
N MET A 680 -14.14 -14.00 4.14
CA MET A 680 -13.68 -13.94 2.75
C MET A 680 -13.02 -15.24 2.28
N CYS A 681 -12.46 -16.06 3.18
CA CYS A 681 -11.94 -17.39 2.87
C CYS A 681 -13.03 -18.49 2.89
N GLY A 682 -14.30 -18.13 3.12
CA GLY A 682 -15.41 -19.09 3.25
C GLY A 682 -15.38 -19.92 4.53
N MET A 683 -14.66 -19.46 5.57
CA MET A 683 -14.55 -20.18 6.84
C MET A 683 -15.77 -19.96 7.75
N LYS A 684 -16.12 -20.99 8.53
CA LYS A 684 -17.12 -20.89 9.60
C LYS A 684 -16.48 -20.31 10.85
N ILE A 685 -16.88 -19.10 11.22
CA ILE A 685 -16.32 -18.39 12.37
C ILE A 685 -16.98 -18.86 13.67
N VAL A 686 -16.16 -19.24 14.65
CA VAL A 686 -16.55 -19.54 16.03
C VAL A 686 -15.91 -18.50 16.93
N ALA A 687 -16.74 -17.62 17.52
CA ALA A 687 -16.25 -16.60 18.43
C ALA A 687 -15.98 -17.19 19.82
N VAL A 688 -14.90 -16.76 20.47
CA VAL A 688 -14.60 -17.09 21.87
C VAL A 688 -14.46 -15.82 22.70
N GLY A 689 -15.02 -15.85 23.91
CA GLY A 689 -15.01 -14.72 24.84
C GLY A 689 -13.64 -14.43 25.47
N THR A 690 -13.62 -13.37 26.27
CA THR A 690 -12.49 -13.02 27.14
C THR A 690 -12.84 -13.28 28.60
N ASP A 691 -11.84 -13.52 29.44
CA ASP A 691 -12.00 -13.55 30.89
C ASP A 691 -12.24 -12.13 31.48
N ALA A 692 -12.39 -12.04 32.80
CA ALA A 692 -12.63 -10.77 33.49
C ALA A 692 -11.44 -9.79 33.45
N LYS A 693 -10.25 -10.26 33.08
CA LYS A 693 -9.01 -9.46 32.91
C LYS A 693 -8.76 -9.09 31.44
N GLY A 694 -9.63 -9.53 30.53
CA GLY A 694 -9.52 -9.24 29.10
C GLY A 694 -8.59 -10.19 28.32
N ASN A 695 -8.14 -11.30 28.92
CA ASN A 695 -7.42 -12.37 28.22
C ASN A 695 -8.40 -13.30 27.49
N ILE A 696 -7.92 -14.12 26.55
CA ILE A 696 -8.72 -15.17 25.93
C ILE A 696 -9.18 -16.18 26.99
N ASN A 697 -10.46 -16.53 26.98
CA ASN A 697 -10.97 -17.58 27.85
C ASN A 697 -10.48 -18.96 27.36
N ILE A 698 -9.38 -19.46 27.91
CA ILE A 698 -8.74 -20.72 27.51
C ILE A 698 -9.71 -21.91 27.64
N ALA A 699 -10.54 -21.96 28.69
CA ALA A 699 -11.51 -23.04 28.88
C ALA A 699 -12.58 -23.06 27.78
N GLU A 700 -13.07 -21.87 27.38
CA GLU A 700 -14.01 -21.73 26.27
C GLU A 700 -13.35 -22.06 24.92
N LEU A 701 -12.11 -21.63 24.71
CA LEU A 701 -11.32 -21.94 23.51
C LEU A 701 -11.08 -23.45 23.39
N LYS A 702 -10.68 -24.11 24.48
CA LYS A 702 -10.49 -25.56 24.52
C LYS A 702 -11.77 -26.31 24.18
N LYS A 703 -12.88 -25.92 24.80
CA LYS A 703 -14.20 -26.49 24.49
C LYS A 703 -14.57 -26.30 23.03
N ALA A 704 -14.33 -25.12 22.46
CA ALA A 704 -14.59 -24.84 21.05
C ALA A 704 -13.71 -25.69 20.12
N ALA A 705 -12.41 -25.82 20.43
CA ALA A 705 -11.48 -26.64 19.66
C ALA A 705 -11.87 -28.13 19.69
N GLU A 706 -12.20 -28.67 20.87
CA GLU A 706 -12.65 -30.07 21.02
C GLU A 706 -13.99 -30.32 20.32
N THR A 707 -14.95 -29.39 20.45
CA THR A 707 -16.27 -29.48 19.80
C THR A 707 -16.14 -29.48 18.27
N HIS A 708 -15.16 -28.76 17.73
CA HIS A 708 -14.96 -28.62 16.30
C HIS A 708 -13.75 -29.40 15.77
N LYS A 709 -13.16 -30.33 16.55
CA LYS A 709 -11.90 -31.01 16.24
C LYS A 709 -11.80 -31.55 14.82
N ASP A 710 -12.87 -32.18 14.32
CA ASP A 710 -12.86 -32.76 12.97
C ASP A 710 -12.90 -31.68 11.87
N ASN A 711 -13.51 -30.53 12.13
CA ASN A 711 -13.64 -29.44 11.15
C ASN A 711 -12.73 -28.24 11.43
N LEU A 712 -11.90 -28.29 12.47
CA LEU A 712 -11.05 -27.18 12.91
C LEU A 712 -9.96 -26.93 11.89
N SER A 713 -9.99 -25.73 11.30
CA SER A 713 -9.03 -25.26 10.30
C SER A 713 -7.96 -24.41 10.96
N ALA A 714 -8.39 -23.37 11.68
CA ALA A 714 -7.48 -22.36 12.23
C ALA A 714 -7.98 -21.71 13.53
N LEU A 715 -7.03 -21.14 14.29
CA LEU A 715 -7.25 -20.06 15.23
C LEU A 715 -6.64 -18.78 14.64
N MET A 716 -7.34 -17.65 14.76
CA MET A 716 -6.73 -16.33 14.57
C MET A 716 -6.54 -15.65 15.93
N VAL A 717 -5.31 -15.33 16.29
CA VAL A 717 -4.97 -14.66 17.56
C VAL A 717 -4.08 -13.45 17.32
N THR A 718 -4.21 -12.40 18.12
CA THR A 718 -3.31 -11.23 18.08
C THR A 718 -2.43 -11.28 19.31
N TYR A 719 -1.10 -11.13 19.16
CA TYR A 719 -0.18 -11.12 20.31
C TYR A 719 0.81 -9.94 20.26
N PRO A 720 1.05 -9.22 21.37
CA PRO A 720 0.13 -9.12 22.51
C PRO A 720 -1.28 -8.73 22.06
N SER A 721 -2.28 -8.94 22.91
CA SER A 721 -3.68 -8.78 22.52
C SER A 721 -4.01 -7.35 22.07
N THR A 722 -5.18 -7.16 21.47
CA THR A 722 -5.66 -5.82 21.09
C THR A 722 -5.94 -4.90 22.29
N HIS A 723 -6.01 -5.47 23.51
CA HIS A 723 -6.05 -4.71 24.76
C HIS A 723 -4.66 -4.20 25.19
N GLY A 724 -3.58 -4.61 24.51
CA GLY A 724 -2.20 -4.21 24.83
C GLY A 724 -1.57 -5.04 25.96
N VAL A 725 -2.08 -6.25 26.21
CA VAL A 725 -1.65 -7.13 27.31
C VAL A 725 -0.96 -8.38 26.78
N TYR A 726 0.13 -8.78 27.45
CA TYR A 726 0.76 -10.09 27.26
C TYR A 726 -0.04 -11.15 28.01
N GLU A 727 -0.78 -11.97 27.28
CA GLU A 727 -1.54 -13.06 27.88
C GLU A 727 -0.58 -14.18 28.33
N GLU A 728 -0.74 -14.63 29.59
CA GLU A 728 -0.14 -15.88 30.06
C GLU A 728 -0.86 -17.08 29.43
N GLY A 729 -0.12 -18.09 28.96
CA GLY A 729 -0.70 -19.31 28.36
C GLY A 729 -0.92 -19.26 26.84
N ILE A 730 -0.33 -18.30 26.11
CA ILE A 730 -0.42 -18.26 24.64
C ILE A 730 0.16 -19.52 23.96
N ASP A 731 1.20 -20.12 24.55
CA ASP A 731 1.78 -21.40 24.16
C ASP A 731 0.80 -22.57 24.39
N GLU A 732 0.07 -22.57 25.51
CA GLU A 732 -1.03 -23.51 25.76
C GLU A 732 -2.15 -23.36 24.72
N ILE A 733 -2.53 -22.12 24.39
CA ILE A 733 -3.53 -21.84 23.36
C ILE A 733 -3.09 -22.42 22.00
N CYS A 734 -1.84 -22.20 21.59
CA CYS A 734 -1.31 -22.77 20.34
C CYS A 734 -1.37 -24.30 20.37
N LYS A 735 -0.92 -24.90 21.47
CA LYS A 735 -0.94 -26.35 21.67
C LYS A 735 -2.35 -26.94 21.59
N ILE A 736 -3.35 -26.32 22.22
CA ILE A 736 -4.75 -26.77 22.16
C ILE A 736 -5.23 -26.85 20.71
N ILE A 737 -4.89 -25.86 19.88
CA ILE A 737 -5.32 -25.83 18.48
C ILE A 737 -4.61 -26.92 17.67
N HIS A 738 -3.29 -27.09 17.86
CA HIS A 738 -2.52 -28.13 17.20
C HIS A 738 -2.96 -29.55 17.59
N ASP A 739 -3.22 -29.81 18.87
CA ASP A 739 -3.70 -31.09 19.37
C ASP A 739 -5.08 -31.48 18.78
N ASN A 740 -5.83 -30.49 18.28
CA ASN A 740 -7.12 -30.66 17.61
C ASN A 740 -7.05 -30.53 16.08
N GLY A 741 -5.84 -30.55 15.50
CA GLY A 741 -5.61 -30.60 14.05
C GLY A 741 -5.74 -29.27 13.32
N GLY A 742 -5.91 -28.16 14.04
CA GLY A 742 -5.94 -26.81 13.47
C GLY A 742 -4.54 -26.23 13.24
N GLN A 743 -4.51 -25.04 12.64
CA GLN A 743 -3.30 -24.21 12.49
C GLN A 743 -3.48 -22.88 13.24
N VAL A 744 -2.38 -22.26 13.66
CA VAL A 744 -2.39 -21.00 14.39
C VAL A 744 -1.95 -19.87 13.47
N TYR A 745 -2.90 -19.01 13.12
CA TYR A 745 -2.63 -17.73 12.49
C TYR A 745 -2.44 -16.65 13.57
N MET A 746 -1.27 -16.01 13.59
CA MET A 746 -1.01 -14.85 14.45
C MET A 746 -1.11 -13.55 13.66
N ASP A 747 -1.93 -12.62 14.13
CA ASP A 747 -1.95 -11.24 13.67
C ASP A 747 -0.74 -10.50 14.26
N GLY A 748 0.22 -10.17 13.40
CA GLY A 748 1.46 -9.48 13.75
C GLY A 748 1.38 -7.96 13.72
N ALA A 749 0.19 -7.36 13.72
CA ALA A 749 0.04 -5.90 13.81
C ALA A 749 0.70 -5.30 15.07
N ASN A 750 0.81 -6.09 16.14
CA ASN A 750 1.40 -5.70 17.42
C ASN A 750 2.87 -6.13 17.59
N MET A 751 3.54 -6.53 16.51
CA MET A 751 4.94 -7.00 16.55
C MET A 751 5.93 -5.97 17.13
N ASN A 752 5.60 -4.67 17.15
CA ASN A 752 6.45 -3.66 17.78
C ASN A 752 6.67 -3.86 19.29
N ALA A 753 5.85 -4.70 19.94
CA ALA A 753 6.09 -5.12 21.32
C ALA A 753 6.96 -6.40 21.40
N GLN A 754 7.06 -7.18 20.32
CA GLN A 754 7.70 -8.50 20.32
C GLN A 754 9.14 -8.50 19.81
N VAL A 755 9.48 -7.69 18.79
CA VAL A 755 10.75 -7.80 18.05
C VAL A 755 11.95 -7.82 19.01
N GLY A 756 12.73 -8.90 18.97
CA GLY A 756 13.93 -9.10 19.79
C GLY A 756 13.69 -9.59 21.22
N LEU A 757 12.43 -9.68 21.67
CA LEU A 757 12.02 -10.14 23.00
C LEU A 757 11.34 -11.52 22.95
N THR A 758 10.50 -11.73 21.94
CA THR A 758 9.83 -13.00 21.63
C THR A 758 9.60 -13.05 20.11
N SER A 759 9.07 -14.17 19.60
CA SER A 759 8.72 -14.27 18.19
C SER A 759 7.52 -15.20 17.97
N PRO A 760 6.62 -14.89 17.00
CA PRO A 760 5.44 -15.71 16.72
C PRO A 760 5.77 -17.18 16.45
N GLY A 761 6.80 -17.43 15.64
CA GLY A 761 7.22 -18.78 15.29
C GLY A 761 7.82 -19.55 16.47
N PHE A 762 8.39 -18.88 17.48
CA PHE A 762 8.83 -19.52 18.72
C PHE A 762 7.65 -19.83 19.65
N ILE A 763 6.68 -18.91 19.74
CA ILE A 763 5.47 -19.08 20.56
C ILE A 763 4.62 -20.29 20.10
N GLY A 764 4.60 -20.57 18.80
CA GLY A 764 3.84 -21.68 18.22
C GLY A 764 2.88 -21.28 17.09
N ALA A 765 2.98 -20.06 16.56
CA ALA A 765 2.25 -19.70 15.35
C ALA A 765 2.79 -20.46 14.13
N ASP A 766 1.90 -20.86 13.23
CA ASP A 766 2.24 -21.50 11.96
C ASP A 766 2.42 -20.47 10.85
N VAL A 767 1.65 -19.38 10.92
CA VAL A 767 1.69 -18.27 9.96
C VAL A 767 1.39 -16.95 10.66
N CYS A 768 2.04 -15.88 10.22
CA CYS A 768 1.81 -14.53 10.70
C CYS A 768 1.97 -13.52 9.56
N HIS A 769 1.09 -12.53 9.51
CA HIS A 769 1.35 -11.35 8.68
C HIS A 769 2.05 -10.25 9.48
N LEU A 770 2.85 -9.43 8.80
CA LEU A 770 3.45 -8.23 9.40
C LEU A 770 2.86 -6.97 8.77
N ASN A 771 2.46 -5.98 9.57
CA ASN A 771 2.21 -4.64 9.03
C ASN A 771 3.54 -3.88 8.93
N LEU A 772 4.16 -3.88 7.75
CA LEU A 772 5.37 -3.08 7.52
C LEU A 772 5.13 -1.57 7.73
N HIS A 773 3.92 -1.12 7.45
CA HIS A 773 3.42 0.26 7.66
C HIS A 773 3.02 0.60 9.09
N LYS A 774 3.37 -0.28 10.03
CA LYS A 774 3.25 -0.04 11.48
C LYS A 774 4.60 -0.30 12.12
N THR A 775 5.01 -1.56 12.17
CA THR A 775 6.19 -2.00 12.92
C THR A 775 7.49 -1.65 12.20
N PHE A 776 7.50 -1.56 10.87
CA PHE A 776 8.73 -1.44 10.06
C PHE A 776 8.74 -0.20 9.17
N CYS A 777 8.24 0.92 9.71
CA CYS A 777 8.44 2.28 9.24
C CYS A 777 7.87 2.69 7.87
N ILE A 778 7.20 1.82 7.11
CA ILE A 778 6.45 2.29 5.91
C ILE A 778 5.46 3.39 6.36
N PRO A 779 5.38 4.53 5.66
CA PRO A 779 4.55 5.64 6.08
C PRO A 779 3.07 5.32 5.97
N HIS A 780 2.28 5.86 6.90
CA HIS A 780 0.85 5.64 7.01
C HIS A 780 0.03 6.24 5.86
N GLY A 781 0.56 7.25 5.17
CA GLY A 781 0.06 7.76 3.88
C GLY A 781 -1.36 8.35 3.90
N GLY A 782 -1.86 8.78 5.05
CA GLY A 782 -3.25 9.20 5.22
C GLY A 782 -4.26 8.05 5.15
N GLY A 783 -3.81 6.79 5.21
CA GLY A 783 -4.62 5.58 5.11
C GLY A 783 -4.12 4.55 4.09
N GLY A 784 -2.85 4.63 3.67
CA GLY A 784 -2.23 3.80 2.64
C GLY A 784 -1.12 4.56 1.90
N PRO A 785 0.01 3.93 1.55
CA PRO A 785 0.11 2.50 1.26
C PRO A 785 0.39 1.61 2.47
N GLY A 786 0.33 0.29 2.24
CA GLY A 786 0.83 -0.71 3.19
C GLY A 786 1.47 -1.88 2.47
N MET A 787 2.19 -2.70 3.24
CA MET A 787 2.61 -4.05 2.87
C MET A 787 2.28 -5.00 4.03
N GLY A 788 1.87 -6.21 3.68
CA GLY A 788 1.42 -7.26 4.61
C GLY A 788 2.10 -8.61 4.37
N PRO A 789 3.43 -8.70 4.27
CA PRO A 789 4.11 -9.95 4.00
C PRO A 789 3.77 -10.99 5.06
N ILE A 790 3.71 -12.26 4.64
CA ILE A 790 3.40 -13.39 5.53
C ILE A 790 4.64 -14.25 5.76
N GLY A 791 4.95 -14.50 7.02
CA GLY A 791 5.93 -15.50 7.45
C GLY A 791 5.22 -16.80 7.79
N VAL A 792 5.79 -17.93 7.39
CA VAL A 792 5.20 -19.25 7.60
C VAL A 792 6.23 -20.27 8.08
N LYS A 793 5.74 -21.27 8.82
CA LYS A 793 6.52 -22.46 9.16
C LYS A 793 6.76 -23.34 7.92
N LYS A 794 7.80 -24.18 8.00
CA LYS A 794 8.30 -24.99 6.88
C LYS A 794 7.21 -25.81 6.18
N HIS A 795 6.24 -26.37 6.90
CA HIS A 795 5.17 -27.18 6.29
C HIS A 795 4.16 -26.37 5.48
N LEU A 796 4.08 -25.05 5.70
CA LEU A 796 3.20 -24.13 4.95
C LEU A 796 3.92 -23.44 3.79
N ALA A 797 5.26 -23.35 3.82
CA ALA A 797 6.07 -22.70 2.78
C ALA A 797 5.79 -23.16 1.33
N PRO A 798 5.54 -24.47 1.06
CA PRO A 798 5.14 -24.94 -0.27
C PRO A 798 3.94 -24.21 -0.88
N PHE A 799 3.00 -23.74 -0.06
CA PHE A 799 1.71 -23.22 -0.51
C PHE A 799 1.67 -21.69 -0.60
N LEU A 800 2.79 -21.01 -0.31
CA LEU A 800 2.90 -19.56 -0.46
C LEU A 800 2.51 -19.13 -1.89
N PRO A 801 1.92 -17.93 -2.04
CA PRO A 801 1.39 -17.51 -3.32
C PRO A 801 2.50 -17.32 -4.36
N SER A 802 2.12 -17.54 -5.62
CA SER A 802 2.96 -17.28 -6.80
C SER A 802 2.25 -16.25 -7.69
N HIS A 803 2.66 -16.11 -8.95
CA HIS A 803 2.05 -15.15 -9.88
C HIS A 803 2.09 -15.68 -11.33
N PRO A 804 1.05 -15.47 -12.16
CA PRO A 804 0.93 -16.09 -13.48
C PRO A 804 1.93 -15.56 -14.52
N VAL A 805 2.51 -14.37 -14.29
CA VAL A 805 3.44 -13.72 -15.23
C VAL A 805 4.90 -13.91 -14.84
N VAL A 806 5.22 -13.75 -13.55
CA VAL A 806 6.57 -13.88 -13.01
C VAL A 806 6.46 -14.78 -11.79
N PRO A 807 6.85 -16.07 -11.89
CA PRO A 807 6.73 -16.99 -10.77
C PRO A 807 7.48 -16.48 -9.54
N THR A 808 6.80 -16.47 -8.39
CA THR A 808 7.37 -16.18 -7.08
C THR A 808 7.11 -17.36 -6.14
N GLY A 809 7.42 -17.19 -4.86
CA GLY A 809 7.14 -18.16 -3.82
C GLY A 809 7.71 -17.70 -2.48
N GLY A 810 8.09 -18.67 -1.66
CA GLY A 810 8.75 -18.41 -0.38
C GLY A 810 10.17 -17.87 -0.53
N ILE A 811 10.56 -17.03 0.44
CA ILE A 811 11.91 -16.51 0.62
C ILE A 811 12.32 -16.80 2.07
N PRO A 812 13.22 -17.77 2.34
CA PRO A 812 13.81 -18.72 1.39
C PRO A 812 12.81 -19.65 0.70
N ALA A 813 13.17 -20.16 -0.48
CA ALA A 813 12.32 -21.04 -1.26
C ALA A 813 12.15 -22.43 -0.60
N PRO A 814 10.95 -23.04 -0.66
CA PRO A 814 10.73 -24.40 -0.18
C PRO A 814 11.31 -25.44 -1.15
N ASP A 815 11.59 -26.65 -0.64
CA ASP A 815 12.12 -27.77 -1.44
C ASP A 815 11.19 -28.17 -2.60
N LYS A 816 9.87 -28.08 -2.39
CA LYS A 816 8.84 -28.37 -3.40
C LYS A 816 7.71 -27.35 -3.30
N ALA A 817 7.58 -26.50 -4.31
CA ALA A 817 6.50 -25.51 -4.39
C ALA A 817 5.19 -26.12 -4.92
N GLN A 818 4.07 -25.70 -4.32
CA GLN A 818 2.68 -26.02 -4.66
C GLN A 818 1.79 -24.78 -4.39
N PRO A 819 2.03 -23.66 -5.11
CA PRO A 819 1.43 -22.37 -4.75
C PRO A 819 -0.10 -22.39 -4.84
N LEU A 820 -0.76 -21.70 -3.90
CA LEU A 820 -2.23 -21.65 -3.83
C LEU A 820 -2.91 -20.83 -4.94
N GLY A 821 -2.13 -20.01 -5.67
CA GLY A 821 -2.61 -18.99 -6.60
C GLY A 821 -1.98 -17.62 -6.33
N THR A 822 -2.69 -16.56 -6.69
CA THR A 822 -2.21 -15.17 -6.64
C THR A 822 -3.06 -14.31 -5.70
N ILE A 823 -2.41 -13.48 -4.89
CA ILE A 823 -3.02 -12.59 -3.89
C ILE A 823 -3.08 -11.13 -4.35
N SER A 824 -2.04 -10.66 -5.06
CA SER A 824 -1.89 -9.26 -5.49
C SER A 824 -1.47 -9.18 -6.95
N ALA A 825 -1.83 -8.08 -7.63
CA ALA A 825 -1.67 -7.95 -9.08
C ALA A 825 -0.22 -7.89 -9.57
N ALA A 826 0.72 -7.59 -8.66
CA ALA A 826 2.15 -7.65 -8.94
C ALA A 826 2.81 -8.75 -8.09
N PRO A 827 3.92 -9.35 -8.57
CA PRO A 827 4.45 -10.58 -7.98
C PRO A 827 4.96 -10.40 -6.53
N TRP A 828 5.47 -9.21 -6.22
CA TRP A 828 5.92 -8.78 -4.88
C TRP A 828 5.12 -7.59 -4.34
N GLY A 829 3.85 -7.46 -4.75
CA GLY A 829 2.96 -6.40 -4.30
C GLY A 829 3.49 -4.99 -4.61
N SER A 830 3.56 -4.13 -3.60
CA SER A 830 4.09 -2.76 -3.71
C SER A 830 5.59 -2.72 -3.44
N ALA A 831 6.38 -3.22 -4.40
CA ALA A 831 7.82 -3.39 -4.23
C ALA A 831 8.58 -2.08 -3.92
N LEU A 832 8.12 -0.94 -4.44
CA LEU A 832 8.78 0.37 -4.26
C LEU A 832 8.92 0.82 -2.80
N ILE A 833 8.09 0.30 -1.89
CA ILE A 833 8.08 0.68 -0.47
C ILE A 833 8.74 -0.35 0.45
N LEU A 834 9.14 -1.52 -0.07
CA LEU A 834 9.96 -2.49 0.67
C LEU A 834 11.34 -1.95 1.09
N PRO A 835 12.03 -1.08 0.30
CA PRO A 835 13.26 -0.43 0.72
C PRO A 835 13.18 0.28 2.08
N ILE A 836 12.02 0.81 2.46
CA ILE A 836 11.84 1.53 3.74
C ILE A 836 12.07 0.58 4.91
N SER A 837 11.37 -0.56 4.93
CA SER A 837 11.50 -1.55 6.00
C SER A 837 12.86 -2.24 5.98
N TYR A 838 13.42 -2.50 4.80
CA TYR A 838 14.76 -3.03 4.67
C TYR A 838 15.81 -2.08 5.27
N THR A 839 15.72 -0.79 4.94
CA THR A 839 16.59 0.27 5.49
C THR A 839 16.46 0.36 7.00
N TYR A 840 15.23 0.38 7.55
CA TYR A 840 15.01 0.39 8.99
C TYR A 840 15.70 -0.78 9.69
N ILE A 841 15.48 -2.01 9.21
CA ILE A 841 16.04 -3.22 9.83
C ILE A 841 17.57 -3.21 9.73
N ALA A 842 18.11 -2.92 8.55
CA ALA A 842 19.55 -2.94 8.30
C ALA A 842 20.31 -1.83 9.04
N MET A 843 19.70 -0.67 9.29
CA MET A 843 20.32 0.40 10.08
C MET A 843 20.17 0.18 11.60
N MET A 844 19.05 -0.39 12.05
CA MET A 844 18.84 -0.65 13.48
C MET A 844 19.70 -1.81 13.99
N GLY A 845 19.92 -2.83 13.17
CA GLY A 845 20.54 -4.07 13.60
C GLY A 845 19.73 -4.80 14.67
N SER A 846 20.26 -5.93 15.16
CA SER A 846 19.53 -6.78 16.09
C SER A 846 19.30 -6.10 17.45
N LYS A 847 20.34 -5.44 17.98
CA LYS A 847 20.28 -4.71 19.25
C LYS A 847 19.33 -3.51 19.15
N GLY A 848 19.45 -2.67 18.13
CA GLY A 848 18.64 -1.46 18.00
C GLY A 848 17.14 -1.78 17.87
N LEU A 849 16.79 -2.83 17.12
CA LEU A 849 15.41 -3.30 17.03
C LEU A 849 14.87 -3.80 18.38
N THR A 850 15.68 -4.57 19.11
CA THR A 850 15.32 -5.04 20.45
C THR A 850 15.08 -3.87 21.40
N ASP A 851 16.00 -2.89 21.41
CA ASP A 851 15.87 -1.68 22.25
C ASP A 851 14.62 -0.87 21.88
N ALA A 852 14.27 -0.78 20.59
CA ALA A 852 13.06 -0.08 20.15
C ALA A 852 11.78 -0.70 20.72
N SER A 853 11.69 -2.04 20.76
CA SER A 853 10.57 -2.74 21.41
C SER A 853 10.53 -2.48 22.92
N LYS A 854 11.69 -2.53 23.60
CA LYS A 854 11.79 -2.25 25.03
C LYS A 854 11.32 -0.82 25.36
N ILE A 855 11.77 0.16 24.58
CA ILE A 855 11.41 1.58 24.76
C ILE A 855 9.92 1.81 24.44
N ALA A 856 9.35 1.11 23.46
CA ALA A 856 7.91 1.19 23.19
C ALA A 856 7.08 0.70 24.39
N ILE A 857 7.47 -0.42 25.01
CA ILE A 857 6.83 -0.95 26.23
C ILE A 857 6.99 0.03 27.40
N LEU A 858 8.20 0.59 27.59
CA LEU A 858 8.47 1.60 28.60
C LEU A 858 7.57 2.83 28.44
N ASN A 859 7.49 3.39 27.24
CA ASN A 859 6.70 4.59 26.96
C ASN A 859 5.21 4.37 27.26
N ALA A 860 4.67 3.21 26.86
CA ALA A 860 3.29 2.85 27.14
C ALA A 860 3.01 2.71 28.65
N ASN A 861 3.88 2.01 29.38
CA ASN A 861 3.75 1.82 30.83
C ASN A 861 3.91 3.14 31.59
N TYR A 862 4.83 4.01 31.18
CA TYR A 862 5.00 5.33 31.78
C TYR A 862 3.75 6.21 31.58
N MET A 863 3.17 6.22 30.37
CA MET A 863 1.93 6.94 30.11
C MET A 863 0.76 6.39 30.94
N ALA A 864 0.62 5.06 30.99
CA ALA A 864 -0.37 4.38 31.83
C ALA A 864 -0.21 4.82 33.30
N LYS A 865 0.99 4.69 33.86
CA LYS A 865 1.27 5.03 35.26
C LYS A 865 0.91 6.48 35.60
N ARG A 866 1.17 7.42 34.69
CA ARG A 866 0.83 8.84 34.90
C ARG A 866 -0.66 9.14 34.81
N LEU A 867 -1.42 8.33 34.07
CA LEU A 867 -2.84 8.56 33.81
C LEU A 867 -3.76 7.73 34.72
N GLU A 868 -3.26 6.71 35.41
CA GLU A 868 -4.07 5.76 36.21
C GLU A 868 -4.90 6.44 37.31
N VAL A 869 -4.44 7.58 37.84
CA VAL A 869 -5.16 8.36 38.87
C VAL A 869 -6.31 9.18 38.30
N SER A 870 -6.29 9.47 36.99
CA SER A 870 -7.28 10.31 36.30
C SER A 870 -8.22 9.49 35.40
N TYR A 871 -7.76 8.35 34.90
CA TYR A 871 -8.49 7.47 34.00
C TYR A 871 -8.38 6.03 34.50
N ARG A 872 -9.48 5.29 34.47
CA ARG A 872 -9.45 3.85 34.71
C ARG A 872 -8.72 3.18 33.56
N LEU A 873 -7.64 2.49 33.88
CA LEU A 873 -6.93 1.61 32.95
C LEU A 873 -7.46 0.19 33.12
N PHE A 874 -7.44 -0.57 32.02
CA PHE A 874 -7.92 -1.94 31.98
C PHE A 874 -6.85 -2.92 32.44
#